data_AF-A0A8H3U1S8-F1
#
_entry.id   AF-A0A8H3U1S8-F1
#
_cell.length_a   1.000
_cell.length_b   1.000
_cell.length_c   1.000
_cell.angle_alpha   90.00
_cell.angle_beta   90.00
_cell.angle_gamma   90.00
#
_symmetry.space_group_name_H-M   'P 1'
#
loop_
_entity.id
_entity.type
_entity.pdbx_description
1 polymer ?
#
loop_
_entity_poly.entity_id
_entity_poly.type
_entity_poly.pdbx_seq_one_letter_code
_entity_poly.pdbx_strand_id
1 'polypeptide(L)'
;MGVPAFFRWLSTKYPKIVAPVLEDLPTEIDGVEIPADTTGPNPNGEEFDNLYLDMNGIVHPCSHPEDRPAPRNEEEMMIEVFKYTERVVNMVRPRKILMIAVDGVAPRAKMNQQRSRRFRSAQDKEEKEAQQEEFRKLLLASGNPKGDDSESEDEEIWDSNVITPGTPFMDILAQSLRYWCAYKLNTDPMWAKMKIIISDATVPGEGEHKIMEFVRSQRRSPEYDPNTRHVIYGLDADLIMLGIATHEPHFRILREDVFFQSAKPGACRICGQQGHMAAACTGKAKKKHGEYDEKSGPPPLKPFIWLKVNVLREYLAEELYVAAQGFKFDLERALDDWVFLCFFVGNDFLPHLPSLAIREEGIDTLLAVWRDNLPIMGGYVTKDGHVDLVRAQSILAGLAVQEDAIFKRRKQIDDKRSANQKRRKIEDDRRNGRQNNSSPHGSGQQPRFGKQDNHDVVMFAPGAAKTEVRKLTHEMMVNKKANFQASVSGKTEENKSAAAYLKEQLMAKKQAASEGGVAEPTAANDDPATPQTPLSALGKRKADMIQEDNGTPGGSTPGSAVSTPGGNSDEPPPDDVRLWEDGYADRYYENKFHNTDPAFRRQVANDYVEGVCWVLAYYLQGCPSWTWFYPHHYAPFAADFVDIQNVKIEFDEGKPFRPYEQLMGVLPAASRHAIPDKFHPLMLDDDSPIKHFYPEDFVVDLNGGKFKWQGVALLPWIDADELLKAMAT
;
A
#
# COMPACT_ATOMS: atom_id res chain seq x y z
N MET A 1 -0.15 6.55 -4.25
CA MET A 1 0.63 5.89 -3.15
C MET A 1 -0.16 4.69 -2.64
N GLY A 2 0.41 3.79 -1.82
CA GLY A 2 -0.38 2.72 -1.20
C GLY A 2 -1.02 3.17 0.12
N VAL A 3 -2.35 3.23 0.20
CA VAL A 3 -3.10 3.71 1.40
C VAL A 3 -2.63 3.04 2.71
N PRO A 4 -2.52 1.69 2.81
CA PRO A 4 -2.02 1.06 4.03
C PRO A 4 -0.53 1.29 4.29
N ALA A 5 0.26 1.69 3.29
CA ALA A 5 1.68 1.97 3.45
C ALA A 5 1.93 3.38 4.02
N PHE A 6 1.22 4.39 3.52
CA PHE A 6 1.32 5.76 4.06
C PHE A 6 0.77 5.82 5.48
N PHE A 7 -0.45 5.32 5.70
CA PHE A 7 -1.05 5.31 7.04
C PHE A 7 -0.20 4.52 8.05
N ARG A 8 0.46 3.43 7.64
CA ARG A 8 1.40 2.68 8.50
C ARG A 8 2.66 3.46 8.86
N TRP A 9 3.30 4.15 7.92
CA TRP A 9 4.45 5.00 8.22
C TRP A 9 4.05 6.12 9.20
N LEU A 10 2.94 6.81 8.89
CA LEU A 10 2.43 7.92 9.68
C LEU A 10 2.06 7.51 11.12
N SER A 11 1.32 6.42 11.30
CA SER A 11 0.94 5.89 12.62
C SER A 11 2.11 5.26 13.39
N THR A 12 3.16 4.79 12.71
CA THR A 12 4.39 4.33 13.37
C THR A 12 5.24 5.51 13.87
N LYS A 13 5.34 6.58 13.08
CA LYS A 13 6.16 7.77 13.38
C LYS A 13 5.49 8.70 14.40
N TYR A 14 4.17 8.92 14.28
CA TYR A 14 3.40 9.86 15.09
C TYR A 14 2.27 9.15 15.88
N PRO A 15 2.56 8.18 16.77
CA PRO A 15 1.56 7.24 17.29
C PRO A 15 0.39 7.86 18.06
N LYS A 16 0.50 9.10 18.58
CA LYS A 16 -0.60 9.79 19.28
C LYS A 16 -1.69 10.35 18.35
N ILE A 17 -1.47 10.39 17.03
CA ILE A 17 -2.53 10.85 16.10
C ILE A 17 -3.69 9.86 16.04
N VAL A 18 -3.44 8.58 16.31
CA VAL A 18 -4.44 7.51 16.28
C VAL A 18 -5.07 7.35 17.67
N ALA A 19 -6.39 7.24 17.72
CA ALA A 19 -7.13 6.83 18.91
C ALA A 19 -8.31 5.92 18.52
N PRO A 20 -8.71 4.93 19.34
CA PRO A 20 -9.93 4.16 19.09
C PRO A 20 -11.16 5.07 19.14
N VAL A 21 -12.19 4.71 18.37
CA VAL A 21 -13.53 5.28 18.51
C VAL A 21 -14.27 4.53 19.62
N LEU A 22 -15.05 5.27 20.41
CA LEU A 22 -16.02 4.70 21.35
C LEU A 22 -17.40 4.72 20.68
N GLU A 23 -18.04 3.54 20.66
CA GLU A 23 -19.34 3.30 20.03
C GLU A 23 -20.34 2.92 21.12
N ASP A 24 -21.44 3.68 21.27
CA ASP A 24 -22.58 3.23 22.08
C ASP A 24 -23.41 2.27 21.22
N LEU A 25 -23.39 0.98 21.58
CA LEU A 25 -24.16 -0.07 20.89
C LEU A 25 -25.59 -0.16 21.46
N PRO A 26 -26.58 -0.61 20.67
CA PRO A 26 -27.92 -0.92 21.18
C PRO A 26 -27.87 -1.93 22.32
N THR A 27 -28.77 -1.79 23.30
CA THR A 27 -28.85 -2.70 24.46
C THR A 27 -30.14 -3.50 24.40
N GLU A 28 -30.03 -4.82 24.27
CA GLU A 28 -31.17 -5.73 24.40
C GLU A 28 -31.59 -5.85 25.88
N ILE A 29 -32.83 -5.48 26.20
CA ILE A 29 -33.45 -5.68 27.51
C ILE A 29 -34.76 -6.44 27.32
N ASP A 30 -34.92 -7.57 28.00
CA ASP A 30 -36.11 -8.44 27.94
C ASP A 30 -36.57 -8.83 26.52
N GLY A 31 -35.63 -8.94 25.57
CA GLY A 31 -35.90 -9.25 24.16
C GLY A 31 -36.33 -8.06 23.30
N VAL A 32 -36.25 -6.83 23.84
CA VAL A 32 -36.42 -5.57 23.12
C VAL A 32 -35.06 -4.92 22.93
N GLU A 33 -34.66 -4.71 21.67
CA GLU A 33 -33.46 -3.93 21.34
C GLU A 33 -33.74 -2.44 21.55
N ILE A 34 -33.10 -1.84 22.56
CA ILE A 34 -33.20 -0.40 22.84
C ILE A 34 -32.07 0.31 22.07
N PRO A 35 -32.39 1.23 21.13
CA PRO A 35 -31.38 2.01 20.43
C PRO A 35 -30.58 2.90 21.38
N ALA A 36 -29.29 3.12 21.07
CA ALA A 36 -28.46 4.05 21.81
C ALA A 36 -28.97 5.50 21.64
N ASP A 37 -28.99 6.29 22.73
CA ASP A 37 -29.39 7.70 22.68
C ASP A 37 -28.29 8.57 22.03
N THR A 38 -28.49 8.87 20.75
CA THR A 38 -27.64 9.76 19.95
C THR A 38 -27.88 11.25 20.21
N THR A 39 -28.97 11.61 20.90
CA THR A 39 -29.25 13.00 21.30
C THR A 39 -28.38 13.42 22.49
N GLY A 40 -27.99 12.46 23.33
CA GLY A 40 -27.03 12.64 24.42
C GLY A 40 -25.59 12.98 23.94
N PRO A 41 -24.72 13.40 24.88
CA PRO A 41 -23.35 13.79 24.57
C PRO A 41 -22.53 12.65 23.97
N ASN A 42 -21.56 12.96 23.12
CA ASN A 42 -20.78 11.95 22.41
C ASN A 42 -19.83 11.18 23.38
N PRO A 43 -19.86 9.83 23.40
CA PRO A 43 -19.03 9.02 24.29
C PRO A 43 -17.51 9.20 24.09
N ASN A 44 -17.09 9.73 22.93
CA ASN A 44 -15.70 10.04 22.61
C ASN A 44 -15.14 11.26 23.36
N GLY A 45 -15.94 11.92 24.20
CA GLY A 45 -15.54 13.04 25.06
C GLY A 45 -15.38 14.38 24.33
N GLU A 46 -15.75 14.45 23.05
CA GLU A 46 -15.75 15.66 22.24
C GLU A 46 -16.98 15.67 21.30
N GLU A 47 -17.69 16.79 21.25
CA GLU A 47 -18.77 17.04 20.28
C GLU A 47 -18.21 17.50 18.94
N PHE A 48 -18.87 17.11 17.84
CA PHE A 48 -18.50 17.47 16.47
C PHE A 48 -19.62 18.25 15.77
N ASP A 49 -19.24 19.23 14.96
CA ASP A 49 -20.21 20.07 14.25
C ASP A 49 -20.62 19.47 12.92
N ASN A 50 -19.62 19.16 12.09
CA ASN A 50 -19.81 18.82 10.69
C ASN A 50 -19.22 17.43 10.42
N LEU A 51 -20.06 16.52 9.92
CA LEU A 51 -19.64 15.24 9.37
C LEU A 51 -19.69 15.31 7.85
N TYR A 52 -18.60 14.88 7.22
CA TYR A 52 -18.46 14.74 5.78
C TYR A 52 -18.24 13.26 5.45
N LEU A 53 -19.03 12.70 4.54
CA LEU A 53 -18.93 11.32 4.10
C LEU A 53 -18.51 11.28 2.64
N ASP A 54 -17.31 10.74 2.36
CA ASP A 54 -17.08 10.10 1.07
C ASP A 54 -17.91 8.81 1.02
N MET A 55 -18.84 8.74 0.07
CA MET A 55 -19.69 7.57 -0.14
C MET A 55 -18.98 6.46 -0.91
N ASN A 56 -17.93 6.73 -1.69
CA ASN A 56 -17.24 5.67 -2.43
C ASN A 56 -16.46 4.77 -1.45
N GLY A 57 -15.89 5.33 -0.39
CA GLY A 57 -15.38 4.64 0.79
C GLY A 57 -16.42 3.92 1.67
N ILE A 58 -17.73 3.99 1.34
CA ILE A 58 -18.80 3.20 1.96
C ILE A 58 -19.35 2.14 0.98
N VAL A 59 -19.69 2.54 -0.26
CA VAL A 59 -20.31 1.67 -1.27
C VAL A 59 -19.37 0.54 -1.70
N HIS A 60 -18.06 0.76 -1.78
CA HIS A 60 -17.10 -0.32 -2.08
C HIS A 60 -17.04 -1.40 -0.98
N PRO A 61 -16.85 -1.08 0.32
CA PRO A 61 -16.99 -2.05 1.42
C PRO A 61 -18.38 -2.71 1.52
N CYS A 62 -19.46 -2.00 1.21
CA CYS A 62 -20.82 -2.56 1.28
C CYS A 62 -21.12 -3.56 0.16
N SER A 63 -20.56 -3.38 -1.04
CA SER A 63 -20.68 -4.30 -2.17
C SER A 63 -19.79 -5.55 -2.04
N HIS A 64 -18.60 -5.41 -1.43
CA HIS A 64 -17.61 -6.49 -1.32
C HIS A 64 -17.10 -6.68 0.13
N PRO A 65 -17.99 -7.00 1.10
CA PRO A 65 -17.62 -7.09 2.51
C PRO A 65 -16.70 -8.27 2.81
N GLU A 66 -15.67 -8.05 3.65
CA GLU A 66 -14.67 -9.09 3.99
C GLU A 66 -15.20 -10.19 4.95
N ASP A 67 -16.17 -9.86 5.80
CA ASP A 67 -16.62 -10.71 6.93
C ASP A 67 -17.93 -11.49 6.65
N ARG A 68 -18.56 -11.31 5.48
CA ARG A 68 -19.89 -11.87 5.11
C ARG A 68 -20.02 -12.02 3.58
N PRO A 69 -21.00 -12.77 3.04
CA PRO A 69 -21.28 -12.75 1.59
C PRO A 69 -21.65 -11.34 1.09
N ALA A 70 -21.48 -11.14 -0.22
CA ALA A 70 -21.91 -9.92 -0.91
C ALA A 70 -23.45 -9.77 -0.91
N PRO A 71 -23.98 -8.55 -1.08
CA PRO A 71 -25.40 -8.34 -1.32
C PRO A 71 -25.83 -8.99 -2.64
N ARG A 72 -27.02 -9.59 -2.69
CA ARG A 72 -27.54 -10.30 -3.88
C ARG A 72 -28.07 -9.37 -4.96
N ASN A 73 -28.45 -8.15 -4.58
CA ASN A 73 -29.03 -7.17 -5.48
C ASN A 73 -28.80 -5.74 -4.96
N GLU A 74 -29.20 -4.75 -5.76
CA GLU A 74 -29.08 -3.33 -5.42
C GLU A 74 -29.86 -2.95 -4.15
N GLU A 75 -31.03 -3.56 -3.89
CA GLU A 75 -31.85 -3.26 -2.72
C GLU A 75 -31.16 -3.67 -1.40
N GLU A 76 -30.63 -4.89 -1.33
CA GLU A 76 -29.83 -5.36 -0.20
C GLU A 76 -28.59 -4.47 0.00
N MET A 77 -27.91 -4.08 -1.08
CA MET A 77 -26.77 -3.17 -1.00
C MET A 77 -27.16 -1.78 -0.49
N MET A 78 -28.27 -1.19 -0.94
CA MET A 78 -28.75 0.11 -0.42
C MET A 78 -29.03 0.02 1.08
N ILE A 79 -29.67 -1.06 1.53
CA ILE A 79 -29.94 -1.32 2.94
C ILE A 79 -28.63 -1.42 3.75
N GLU A 80 -27.59 -2.05 3.23
CA GLU A 80 -26.29 -2.12 3.88
C GLU A 80 -25.50 -0.80 3.87
N VAL A 81 -25.58 -0.03 2.78
CA VAL A 81 -25.05 1.35 2.73
C VAL A 81 -25.74 2.22 3.79
N PHE A 82 -27.06 2.12 3.95
CA PHE A 82 -27.79 2.85 4.99
C PHE A 82 -27.35 2.45 6.41
N LYS A 83 -27.24 1.15 6.71
CA LYS A 83 -26.77 0.65 8.02
C LYS A 83 -25.35 1.13 8.34
N TYR A 84 -24.45 1.09 7.35
CA TYR A 84 -23.07 1.55 7.53
C TYR A 84 -23.02 3.06 7.76
N THR A 85 -23.74 3.83 6.93
CA THR A 85 -23.86 5.30 7.04
C THR A 85 -24.44 5.70 8.40
N GLU A 86 -25.46 4.98 8.88
CA GLU A 86 -26.06 5.19 10.21
C GLU A 86 -25.06 4.92 11.34
N ARG A 87 -24.30 3.81 11.30
CA ARG A 87 -23.24 3.55 12.29
C ARG A 87 -22.22 4.69 12.32
N VAL A 88 -21.79 5.18 11.15
CA VAL A 88 -20.86 6.31 11.04
C VAL A 88 -21.44 7.59 11.64
N VAL A 89 -22.69 7.95 11.31
CA VAL A 89 -23.36 9.14 11.89
C VAL A 89 -23.52 9.01 13.41
N ASN A 90 -23.88 7.83 13.92
CA ASN A 90 -24.16 7.62 15.35
C ASN A 90 -22.89 7.62 16.22
N MET A 91 -21.71 7.27 15.66
CA MET A 91 -20.40 7.44 16.31
C MET A 91 -19.97 8.91 16.41
N VAL A 92 -20.27 9.71 15.38
CA VAL A 92 -19.81 11.12 15.29
C VAL A 92 -20.79 12.08 15.96
N ARG A 93 -22.10 11.85 15.83
CA ARG A 93 -23.19 12.72 16.31
C ARG A 93 -23.02 14.19 15.88
N PRO A 94 -22.88 14.48 14.56
CA PRO A 94 -22.75 15.85 14.06
C PRO A 94 -23.90 16.75 14.53
N ARG A 95 -23.57 17.95 15.01
CA ARG A 95 -24.53 18.87 15.63
C ARG A 95 -24.96 20.04 14.73
N LYS A 96 -24.24 20.32 13.64
CA LYS A 96 -24.55 21.38 12.65
C LYS A 96 -24.87 20.81 11.26
N ILE A 97 -23.98 20.02 10.66
CA ILE A 97 -24.05 19.58 9.24
C ILE A 97 -23.72 18.09 9.06
N LEU A 98 -24.47 17.41 8.19
CA LEU A 98 -24.04 16.17 7.51
C LEU A 98 -23.96 16.44 6.01
N MET A 99 -22.78 16.26 5.43
CA MET A 99 -22.55 16.32 3.99
C MET A 99 -22.24 14.92 3.46
N ILE A 100 -23.03 14.48 2.48
CA ILE A 100 -22.91 13.20 1.79
C ILE A 100 -22.39 13.50 0.39
N ALA A 101 -21.17 13.05 0.06
CA ALA A 101 -20.55 13.25 -1.23
C ALA A 101 -20.32 11.91 -1.94
N VAL A 102 -20.93 11.74 -3.11
CA VAL A 102 -20.66 10.64 -4.05
C VAL A 102 -19.73 11.18 -5.13
N ASP A 103 -18.79 10.40 -5.65
CA ASP A 103 -17.97 10.84 -6.79
C ASP A 103 -18.87 11.29 -7.96
N GLY A 104 -18.56 12.46 -8.52
CA GLY A 104 -19.03 12.88 -9.84
C GLY A 104 -17.94 12.71 -10.89
N VAL A 105 -18.12 13.32 -12.07
CA VAL A 105 -17.09 13.31 -13.12
C VAL A 105 -15.78 13.91 -12.58
N ALA A 106 -14.67 13.18 -12.70
CA ALA A 106 -13.37 13.55 -12.17
C ALA A 106 -12.50 14.24 -13.23
N PRO A 107 -11.44 14.97 -12.85
CA PRO A 107 -10.49 15.54 -13.81
C PRO A 107 -9.73 14.47 -14.60
N ARG A 108 -9.27 14.81 -15.82
CA ARG A 108 -8.62 13.87 -16.75
C ARG A 108 -7.43 13.14 -16.14
N ALA A 109 -6.63 13.81 -15.31
CA ALA A 109 -5.55 13.19 -14.54
C ALA A 109 -6.04 12.00 -13.66
N LYS A 110 -7.18 12.14 -12.96
CA LYS A 110 -7.77 11.04 -12.16
C LYS A 110 -8.41 9.98 -13.05
N MET A 111 -9.06 10.36 -14.16
CA MET A 111 -9.68 9.40 -15.10
C MET A 111 -8.67 8.34 -15.57
N ASN A 112 -7.42 8.73 -15.81
CA ASN A 112 -6.36 7.81 -16.20
C ASN A 112 -6.02 6.78 -15.10
N GLN A 113 -5.97 7.20 -13.83
CA GLN A 113 -5.81 6.31 -12.68
C GLN A 113 -7.00 5.36 -12.54
N GLN A 114 -8.22 5.89 -12.67
CA GLN A 114 -9.44 5.10 -12.62
C GLN A 114 -9.44 4.05 -13.75
N ARG A 115 -9.20 4.44 -15.01
CA ARG A 115 -9.09 3.52 -16.15
C ARG A 115 -8.06 2.41 -15.91
N SER A 116 -6.88 2.78 -15.44
CA SER A 116 -5.82 1.82 -15.07
C SER A 116 -6.25 0.83 -13.98
N ARG A 117 -7.07 1.25 -13.02
CA ARG A 117 -7.68 0.33 -12.03
C ARG A 117 -8.75 -0.55 -12.64
N ARG A 118 -9.69 0.03 -13.40
CA ARG A 118 -10.86 -0.65 -13.98
C ARG A 118 -10.47 -1.76 -14.96
N PHE A 119 -9.51 -1.50 -15.86
CA PHE A 119 -8.94 -2.51 -16.75
C PHE A 119 -8.23 -3.64 -15.98
N ARG A 120 -7.41 -3.31 -14.96
CA ARG A 120 -6.77 -4.34 -14.11
C ARG A 120 -7.78 -5.19 -13.35
N SER A 121 -8.85 -4.61 -12.80
CA SER A 121 -9.90 -5.40 -12.14
C SER A 121 -10.69 -6.31 -13.08
N ALA A 122 -10.78 -5.97 -14.37
CA ALA A 122 -11.36 -6.88 -15.37
C ALA A 122 -10.40 -8.04 -15.69
N GLN A 123 -9.11 -7.75 -15.94
CA GLN A 123 -8.09 -8.77 -16.17
C GLN A 123 -7.90 -9.70 -14.95
N ASP A 124 -7.87 -9.16 -13.73
CA ASP A 124 -7.81 -9.94 -12.48
C ASP A 124 -9.07 -10.80 -12.26
N LYS A 125 -10.24 -10.38 -12.77
CA LYS A 125 -11.49 -11.17 -12.75
C LYS A 125 -11.43 -12.32 -13.76
N GLU A 126 -11.04 -12.03 -15.00
CA GLU A 126 -10.90 -13.03 -16.08
C GLU A 126 -9.82 -14.08 -15.77
N GLU A 127 -8.63 -13.67 -15.30
CA GLU A 127 -7.59 -14.60 -14.85
C GLU A 127 -8.08 -15.54 -13.73
N LYS A 128 -8.91 -15.02 -12.82
CA LYS A 128 -9.47 -15.79 -11.71
C LYS A 128 -10.57 -16.75 -12.17
N GLU A 129 -11.43 -16.33 -13.09
CA GLU A 129 -12.49 -17.19 -13.67
C GLU A 129 -11.88 -18.32 -14.50
N ALA A 130 -10.85 -18.03 -15.31
CA ALA A 130 -10.08 -19.05 -16.03
C ALA A 130 -9.40 -20.05 -15.08
N GLN A 131 -8.76 -19.57 -14.00
CA GLN A 131 -8.17 -20.44 -12.97
C GLN A 131 -9.21 -21.31 -12.25
N GLN A 132 -10.41 -20.78 -11.98
CA GLN A 132 -11.51 -21.54 -11.39
C GLN A 132 -12.03 -22.62 -12.35
N GLU A 133 -12.13 -22.34 -13.65
CA GLU A 133 -12.55 -23.31 -14.65
C GLU A 133 -11.50 -24.41 -14.88
N GLU A 134 -10.21 -24.06 -14.94
CA GLU A 134 -9.11 -25.03 -14.98
C GLU A 134 -9.09 -25.92 -13.74
N PHE A 135 -9.21 -25.33 -12.53
CA PHE A 135 -9.30 -26.09 -11.29
C PHE A 135 -10.52 -27.03 -11.27
N ARG A 136 -11.68 -26.57 -11.77
CA ARG A 136 -12.89 -27.39 -11.92
C ARG A 136 -12.64 -28.59 -12.86
N LYS A 137 -11.98 -28.37 -14.00
CA LYS A 137 -11.56 -29.43 -14.96
C LYS A 137 -10.61 -30.43 -14.31
N LEU A 138 -9.60 -29.96 -13.57
CA LEU A 138 -8.64 -30.81 -12.84
C LEU A 138 -9.30 -31.62 -11.72
N LEU A 139 -10.27 -31.05 -11.00
CA LEU A 139 -10.99 -31.73 -9.92
C LEU A 139 -11.89 -32.85 -10.45
N LEU A 140 -12.58 -32.61 -11.57
CA LEU A 140 -13.33 -33.63 -12.31
C LEU A 140 -12.42 -34.76 -12.82
N ALA A 141 -11.28 -34.42 -13.42
CA ALA A 141 -10.29 -35.41 -13.88
C ALA A 141 -9.66 -36.23 -12.73
N SER A 142 -9.61 -35.67 -11.52
CA SER A 142 -9.07 -36.32 -10.32
C SER A 142 -10.04 -37.31 -9.65
N GLY A 143 -11.24 -37.52 -10.22
CA GLY A 143 -12.16 -38.61 -9.81
C GLY A 143 -12.74 -38.49 -8.40
N ASN A 144 -12.81 -37.27 -7.85
CA ASN A 144 -13.28 -37.03 -6.48
C ASN A 144 -14.58 -36.20 -6.45
N PRO A 145 -15.74 -36.79 -6.80
CA PRO A 145 -17.03 -36.10 -6.85
C PRO A 145 -17.57 -35.80 -5.44
N LYS A 146 -17.05 -34.72 -4.83
CA LYS A 146 -17.56 -34.10 -3.60
C LYS A 146 -17.43 -32.57 -3.62
N GLY A 147 -18.02 -31.96 -4.64
CA GLY A 147 -18.80 -30.72 -4.46
C GLY A 147 -20.28 -31.14 -4.50
N ASP A 148 -21.14 -30.49 -3.72
CA ASP A 148 -22.56 -30.85 -3.62
C ASP A 148 -23.34 -30.38 -4.86
N ASP A 149 -24.54 -30.92 -5.08
CA ASP A 149 -25.49 -30.45 -6.11
C ASP A 149 -26.16 -29.13 -5.69
N SER A 150 -25.35 -28.16 -5.23
CA SER A 150 -25.71 -26.76 -5.38
C SER A 150 -25.36 -26.35 -6.81
N GLU A 151 -26.39 -26.28 -7.65
CA GLU A 151 -26.55 -25.10 -8.48
C GLU A 151 -26.51 -23.89 -7.52
N SER A 152 -25.32 -23.37 -7.25
CA SER A 152 -25.19 -21.93 -7.12
C SER A 152 -25.62 -21.40 -8.47
N GLU A 153 -26.88 -20.98 -8.57
CA GLU A 153 -27.33 -20.00 -9.57
C GLU A 153 -26.16 -19.04 -9.78
N ASP A 154 -25.69 -18.83 -11.02
CA ASP A 154 -24.47 -18.06 -11.29
C ASP A 154 -24.60 -16.66 -10.64
N GLU A 155 -24.10 -16.51 -9.41
CA GLU A 155 -24.34 -15.33 -8.56
C GLU A 155 -23.66 -14.15 -9.27
N GLU A 156 -24.43 -13.39 -10.05
CA GLU A 156 -23.92 -12.40 -11.01
C GLU A 156 -22.88 -11.53 -10.31
N ILE A 157 -21.60 -11.76 -10.65
CA ILE A 157 -20.48 -11.25 -9.86
C ILE A 157 -20.42 -9.74 -10.05
N TRP A 158 -21.09 -9.07 -9.13
CA TRP A 158 -21.45 -7.65 -9.14
C TRP A 158 -20.30 -6.81 -9.64
N ASP A 159 -20.45 -6.19 -10.81
CA ASP A 159 -19.36 -5.43 -11.38
C ASP A 159 -19.16 -4.13 -10.60
N SER A 160 -18.11 -4.10 -9.76
CA SER A 160 -17.68 -2.91 -9.02
C SER A 160 -17.42 -1.68 -9.90
N ASN A 161 -17.36 -1.84 -11.23
CA ASN A 161 -17.21 -0.78 -12.21
C ASN A 161 -18.51 0.01 -12.47
N VAL A 162 -19.69 -0.52 -12.10
CA VAL A 162 -20.94 0.28 -12.13
C VAL A 162 -20.95 1.40 -11.08
N ILE A 163 -20.05 1.34 -10.09
CA ILE A 163 -19.78 2.41 -9.11
C ILE A 163 -18.95 3.51 -9.80
N THR A 164 -19.53 4.15 -10.80
CA THR A 164 -18.94 5.21 -11.64
C THR A 164 -20.06 6.17 -12.09
N PRO A 165 -19.85 7.50 -12.12
CA PRO A 165 -20.87 8.48 -12.53
C PRO A 165 -21.55 8.19 -13.87
N GLY A 166 -22.87 8.33 -13.91
CA GLY A 166 -23.68 8.16 -15.12
C GLY A 166 -24.23 6.75 -15.37
N THR A 167 -23.94 5.79 -14.50
CA THR A 167 -24.60 4.47 -14.52
C THR A 167 -25.99 4.55 -13.87
N PRO A 168 -26.94 3.67 -14.25
CA PRO A 168 -28.25 3.59 -13.60
C PRO A 168 -28.15 3.36 -12.09
N PHE A 169 -27.15 2.58 -11.66
CA PHE A 169 -26.83 2.35 -10.25
C PHE A 169 -26.61 3.65 -9.45
N MET A 170 -25.88 4.62 -10.01
CA MET A 170 -25.63 5.90 -9.31
C MET A 170 -26.89 6.77 -9.19
N ASP A 171 -27.81 6.71 -10.15
CA ASP A 171 -29.12 7.38 -10.06
C ASP A 171 -30.03 6.73 -9.02
N ILE A 172 -29.97 5.39 -8.88
CA ILE A 172 -30.68 4.63 -7.85
C ILE A 172 -30.11 4.96 -6.46
N LEU A 173 -28.77 4.96 -6.31
CA LEU A 173 -28.08 5.39 -5.08
C LEU A 173 -28.48 6.82 -4.68
N ALA A 174 -28.49 7.76 -5.63
CA ALA A 174 -28.85 9.16 -5.36
C ALA A 174 -30.32 9.29 -4.90
N GLN A 175 -31.26 8.58 -5.53
CA GLN A 175 -32.66 8.57 -5.11
C GLN A 175 -32.86 7.92 -3.74
N SER A 176 -32.21 6.77 -3.51
CA SER A 176 -32.22 6.04 -2.24
C SER A 176 -31.68 6.88 -1.08
N LEU A 177 -30.54 7.56 -1.25
CA LEU A 177 -29.97 8.46 -0.25
C LEU A 177 -30.89 9.66 0.06
N ARG A 178 -31.51 10.27 -0.96
CA ARG A 178 -32.48 11.37 -0.79
C ARG A 178 -33.70 10.92 0.01
N TYR A 179 -34.27 9.75 -0.31
CA TYR A 179 -35.40 9.16 0.43
C TYR A 179 -35.02 8.84 1.89
N TRP A 180 -33.89 8.18 2.10
CA TRP A 180 -33.44 7.79 3.44
C TRP A 180 -33.12 8.99 4.34
N CYS A 181 -32.47 10.04 3.81
CA CYS A 181 -32.26 11.28 4.56
C CYS A 181 -33.59 11.96 4.92
N ALA A 182 -34.55 12.00 4.01
CA ALA A 182 -35.88 12.54 4.29
C ALA A 182 -36.63 11.70 5.34
N TYR A 183 -36.51 10.37 5.30
CA TYR A 183 -37.06 9.48 6.33
C TYR A 183 -36.43 9.75 7.70
N LYS A 184 -35.09 9.82 7.80
CA LYS A 184 -34.39 10.11 9.05
C LYS A 184 -34.75 11.48 9.63
N LEU A 185 -34.81 12.53 8.81
CA LEU A 185 -35.26 13.87 9.24
C LEU A 185 -36.67 13.89 9.88
N ASN A 186 -37.55 12.95 9.51
CA ASN A 186 -38.91 12.85 10.04
C ASN A 186 -39.07 11.84 11.19
N THR A 187 -38.05 11.01 11.48
CA THR A 187 -38.15 9.90 12.43
C THR A 187 -37.12 9.94 13.56
N ASP A 188 -35.94 10.54 13.34
CA ASP A 188 -34.84 10.59 14.29
C ASP A 188 -34.69 12.01 14.90
N PRO A 189 -34.87 12.16 16.24
CA PRO A 189 -34.73 13.45 16.92
C PRO A 189 -33.33 14.08 16.85
N MET A 190 -32.27 13.30 16.62
CA MET A 190 -30.91 13.81 16.42
C MET A 190 -30.79 14.48 15.04
N TRP A 191 -31.43 13.91 14.03
CA TRP A 191 -31.37 14.40 12.65
C TRP A 191 -32.24 15.65 12.45
N ALA A 192 -33.36 15.77 13.18
CA ALA A 192 -34.36 16.84 13.03
C ALA A 192 -33.85 18.30 13.18
N LYS A 193 -32.63 18.53 13.68
CA LYS A 193 -31.99 19.87 13.78
C LYS A 193 -30.82 20.08 12.82
N MET A 194 -30.40 19.04 12.10
CA MET A 194 -29.19 19.03 11.30
C MET A 194 -29.44 19.51 9.87
N LYS A 195 -28.48 20.22 9.28
CA LYS A 195 -28.50 20.52 7.84
C LYS A 195 -27.89 19.35 7.08
N ILE A 196 -28.66 18.71 6.21
CA ILE A 196 -28.17 17.63 5.34
C ILE A 196 -27.90 18.20 3.94
N ILE A 197 -26.72 17.91 3.40
CA ILE A 197 -26.28 18.27 2.06
C ILE A 197 -25.96 16.98 1.32
N ILE A 198 -26.58 16.74 0.17
CA ILE A 198 -26.26 15.60 -0.71
C ILE A 198 -25.64 16.16 -2.00
N SER A 199 -24.40 15.78 -2.27
CA SER A 199 -23.69 16.04 -3.52
C SER A 199 -23.50 14.70 -4.25
N ASP A 200 -24.52 14.32 -5.02
CA ASP A 200 -24.51 13.08 -5.79
C ASP A 200 -23.61 13.16 -7.04
N ALA A 201 -23.59 12.07 -7.82
CA ALA A 201 -22.75 11.89 -8.99
C ALA A 201 -23.04 12.86 -10.15
N THR A 202 -24.17 13.60 -10.13
CA THR A 202 -24.48 14.62 -11.14
C THR A 202 -23.66 15.90 -10.96
N VAL A 203 -23.07 16.12 -9.77
CA VAL A 203 -22.18 17.24 -9.47
C VAL A 203 -20.72 16.84 -9.72
N PRO A 204 -20.01 17.42 -10.72
CA PRO A 204 -18.62 17.09 -11.03
C PRO A 204 -17.66 17.31 -9.87
N GLY A 205 -16.59 16.52 -9.84
CA GLY A 205 -15.58 16.47 -8.80
C GLY A 205 -15.65 15.17 -7.98
N GLU A 206 -14.49 14.72 -7.52
CA GLU A 206 -14.34 13.60 -6.59
C GLU A 206 -14.94 13.96 -5.22
N GLY A 207 -15.48 12.97 -4.50
CA GLY A 207 -16.22 13.17 -3.25
C GLY A 207 -15.41 13.95 -2.20
N GLU A 208 -14.14 13.57 -2.00
CA GLU A 208 -13.23 14.27 -1.10
C GLU A 208 -12.95 15.72 -1.54
N HIS A 209 -12.72 15.98 -2.83
CA HIS A 209 -12.47 17.34 -3.33
C HIS A 209 -13.74 18.22 -3.30
N LYS A 210 -14.94 17.65 -3.50
CA LYS A 210 -16.22 18.35 -3.27
C LYS A 210 -16.41 18.72 -1.80
N ILE A 211 -16.01 17.86 -0.87
CA ILE A 211 -15.98 18.16 0.56
C ILE A 211 -14.99 19.29 0.88
N MET A 212 -13.76 19.24 0.36
CA MET A 212 -12.77 20.28 0.64
C MET A 212 -13.15 21.63 0.04
N GLU A 213 -13.76 21.67 -1.15
CA GLU A 213 -14.28 22.91 -1.72
C GLU A 213 -15.45 23.46 -0.90
N PHE A 214 -16.31 22.60 -0.35
CA PHE A 214 -17.32 23.05 0.62
C PHE A 214 -16.66 23.66 1.87
N VAL A 215 -15.66 23.02 2.47
CA VAL A 215 -14.94 23.58 3.64
C VAL A 215 -14.29 24.94 3.29
N ARG A 216 -13.61 25.05 2.15
CA ARG A 216 -13.08 26.34 1.64
C ARG A 216 -14.17 27.38 1.39
N SER A 217 -15.35 26.98 0.93
CA SER A 217 -16.49 27.90 0.75
C SER A 217 -16.98 28.46 2.10
N GLN A 218 -17.03 27.63 3.14
CA GLN A 218 -17.43 28.07 4.49
C GLN A 218 -16.37 29.00 5.10
N ARG A 219 -15.07 28.63 5.04
CA ARG A 219 -13.96 29.47 5.54
C ARG A 219 -13.86 30.86 4.90
N ARG A 220 -14.37 31.03 3.67
CA ARG A 220 -14.44 32.33 2.97
C ARG A 220 -15.60 33.22 3.46
N SER A 221 -16.53 32.71 4.26
CA SER A 221 -17.64 33.49 4.81
C SER A 221 -17.23 34.32 6.04
N PRO A 222 -17.54 35.62 6.11
CA PRO A 222 -17.32 36.43 7.32
C PRO A 222 -18.11 35.98 8.56
N GLU A 223 -19.17 35.17 8.37
CA GLU A 223 -20.00 34.62 9.45
C GLU A 223 -19.53 33.23 9.94
N TYR A 224 -18.38 32.76 9.44
CA TYR A 224 -17.84 31.45 9.78
C TYR A 224 -17.32 31.36 11.22
N ASP A 225 -17.60 30.25 11.89
CA ASP A 225 -17.04 29.91 13.20
C ASP A 225 -15.69 29.19 13.02
N PRO A 226 -14.54 29.83 13.30
CA PRO A 226 -13.21 29.25 13.09
C PRO A 226 -12.84 28.15 14.09
N ASN A 227 -13.74 27.82 15.03
CA ASN A 227 -13.61 26.69 15.95
C ASN A 227 -14.53 25.53 15.55
N THR A 228 -15.13 25.58 14.35
CA THR A 228 -15.97 24.51 13.82
C THR A 228 -15.22 23.18 13.84
N ARG A 229 -15.90 22.11 14.26
CA ARG A 229 -15.29 20.79 14.44
C ARG A 229 -15.66 19.84 13.31
N HIS A 230 -14.65 19.45 12.54
CA HIS A 230 -14.79 18.69 11.30
C HIS A 230 -14.43 17.23 11.50
N VAL A 231 -15.29 16.33 11.02
CA VAL A 231 -14.99 14.92 10.84
C VAL A 231 -15.23 14.54 9.39
N ILE A 232 -14.21 14.06 8.69
CA ILE A 232 -14.40 13.37 7.41
C ILE A 232 -14.31 11.86 7.61
N TYR A 233 -15.25 11.10 7.07
CA TYR A 233 -15.13 9.66 6.91
C TYR A 233 -14.52 9.35 5.54
N GLY A 234 -13.56 8.42 5.51
CA GLY A 234 -13.02 7.83 4.29
C GLY A 234 -11.77 6.99 4.57
N LEU A 235 -11.41 6.12 3.63
CA LEU A 235 -10.30 5.19 3.81
C LEU A 235 -8.98 5.68 3.22
N ASP A 236 -8.98 6.64 2.30
CA ASP A 236 -7.79 7.00 1.53
C ASP A 236 -6.73 7.78 2.33
N ALA A 237 -5.53 7.87 1.76
CA ALA A 237 -4.38 8.55 2.36
C ALA A 237 -4.41 10.05 2.09
N ASP A 238 -4.93 10.45 0.92
CA ASP A 238 -4.96 11.81 0.42
C ASP A 238 -5.86 12.71 1.31
N LEU A 239 -6.91 12.14 1.90
CA LEU A 239 -7.70 12.72 3.01
C LEU A 239 -6.86 13.31 4.16
N ILE A 240 -5.67 12.77 4.43
CA ILE A 240 -4.76 13.25 5.48
C ILE A 240 -4.06 14.54 5.05
N MET A 241 -3.65 14.60 3.78
CA MET A 241 -3.06 15.79 3.16
C MET A 241 -4.10 16.89 2.99
N LEU A 242 -5.27 16.53 2.44
CA LEU A 242 -6.41 17.43 2.29
C LEU A 242 -6.89 17.98 3.64
N GLY A 243 -6.95 17.13 4.68
CA GLY A 243 -7.27 17.56 6.04
C GLY A 243 -6.30 18.59 6.60
N ILE A 244 -4.99 18.47 6.32
CA ILE A 244 -3.99 19.50 6.65
C ILE A 244 -4.22 20.77 5.82
N ALA A 245 -4.40 20.63 4.52
CA ALA A 245 -4.60 21.71 3.54
C ALA A 245 -5.93 22.50 3.72
N THR A 246 -6.85 22.04 4.58
CA THR A 246 -7.98 22.87 5.02
C THR A 246 -7.55 24.04 5.91
N HIS A 247 -6.41 23.90 6.61
CA HIS A 247 -5.98 24.74 7.73
C HIS A 247 -7.06 24.89 8.84
N GLU A 248 -7.90 23.88 9.03
CA GLU A 248 -8.82 23.82 10.17
C GLU A 248 -8.10 23.32 11.44
N PRO A 249 -8.21 24.03 12.59
CA PRO A 249 -7.55 23.62 13.82
C PRO A 249 -8.21 22.40 14.48
N HIS A 250 -9.45 22.10 14.13
CA HIS A 250 -10.27 21.03 14.72
C HIS A 250 -10.76 20.03 13.68
N PHE A 251 -9.82 19.42 12.97
CA PHE A 251 -10.09 18.42 11.94
C PHE A 251 -9.71 17.00 12.40
N ARG A 252 -10.61 16.04 12.19
CA ARG A 252 -10.36 14.60 12.38
C ARG A 252 -10.78 13.81 11.14
N ILE A 253 -10.12 12.68 10.93
CA ILE A 253 -10.52 11.67 9.94
C ILE A 253 -11.00 10.43 10.71
N LEU A 254 -12.11 9.85 10.27
CA LEU A 254 -12.73 8.64 10.79
C LEU A 254 -12.55 7.53 9.76
N ARG A 255 -12.02 6.38 10.18
CA ARG A 255 -11.75 5.23 9.30
C ARG A 255 -11.81 3.90 10.06
N GLU A 256 -11.97 2.80 9.33
CA GLU A 256 -11.79 1.46 9.90
C GLU A 256 -10.33 1.20 10.31
N ASP A 257 -10.14 0.38 11.35
CA ASP A 257 -8.80 -0.14 11.69
C ASP A 257 -8.39 -1.27 10.74
N VAL A 258 -7.71 -0.90 9.66
CA VAL A 258 -7.06 -1.82 8.70
C VAL A 258 -5.93 -2.67 9.30
N PHE A 259 -5.58 -2.52 10.57
CA PHE A 259 -4.66 -3.42 11.29
C PHE A 259 -5.37 -4.36 12.29
N PHE A 260 -6.70 -4.25 12.44
CA PHE A 260 -7.49 -5.15 13.27
C PHE A 260 -7.50 -6.58 12.69
N GLN A 261 -6.84 -7.51 13.39
CA GLN A 261 -6.85 -8.92 13.02
C GLN A 261 -7.97 -9.64 13.77
N SER A 262 -9.08 -9.91 13.06
CA SER A 262 -10.21 -10.71 13.57
C SER A 262 -9.80 -12.12 14.05
N ALA A 263 -8.71 -12.66 13.50
CA ALA A 263 -8.08 -13.90 13.96
C ALA A 263 -7.35 -13.71 15.30
N LYS A 264 -7.99 -14.13 16.41
CA LYS A 264 -7.37 -14.19 17.75
C LYS A 264 -5.99 -14.87 17.68
N PRO A 265 -4.91 -14.28 18.24
CA PRO A 265 -3.58 -14.87 18.17
C PRO A 265 -3.55 -16.26 18.81
N GLY A 266 -3.05 -17.25 18.07
CA GLY A 266 -3.04 -18.67 18.46
C GLY A 266 -4.28 -19.47 18.07
N ALA A 267 -5.28 -18.87 17.40
CA ALA A 267 -6.41 -19.58 16.81
C ALA A 267 -6.10 -20.10 15.38
N CYS A 268 -6.68 -21.25 15.03
CA CYS A 268 -6.62 -21.83 13.70
C CYS A 268 -7.49 -21.01 12.72
N ARG A 269 -6.90 -20.55 11.61
CA ARG A 269 -7.58 -19.73 10.58
C ARG A 269 -8.73 -20.43 9.86
N ILE A 270 -8.86 -21.77 9.96
CA ILE A 270 -9.88 -22.55 9.24
C ILE A 270 -11.11 -22.85 10.13
N CYS A 271 -10.96 -22.90 11.46
CA CYS A 271 -12.05 -23.31 12.36
C CYS A 271 -12.17 -22.48 13.65
N GLY A 272 -11.38 -21.42 13.82
CA GLY A 272 -11.39 -20.52 14.99
C GLY A 272 -10.87 -21.12 16.30
N GLN A 273 -10.58 -22.42 16.36
CA GLN A 273 -10.16 -23.11 17.58
C GLN A 273 -8.67 -22.87 17.87
N GLN A 274 -8.33 -22.66 19.15
CA GLN A 274 -6.93 -22.54 19.57
C GLN A 274 -6.21 -23.89 19.61
N GLY A 275 -4.88 -23.86 19.57
CA GLY A 275 -4.03 -25.03 19.82
C GLY A 275 -3.60 -25.86 18.60
N HIS A 276 -3.97 -25.46 17.38
CA HIS A 276 -3.43 -26.05 16.15
C HIS A 276 -3.25 -25.02 15.03
N MET A 277 -2.32 -25.30 14.10
CA MET A 277 -2.10 -24.50 12.89
C MET A 277 -3.08 -24.91 11.79
N ALA A 278 -3.33 -24.03 10.82
CA ALA A 278 -4.26 -24.28 9.71
C ALA A 278 -3.98 -25.59 8.95
N ALA A 279 -2.70 -25.90 8.68
CA ALA A 279 -2.28 -27.14 8.01
C ALA A 279 -2.57 -28.44 8.80
N ALA A 280 -2.96 -28.34 10.08
CA ALA A 280 -3.38 -29.45 10.93
C ALA A 280 -4.88 -29.39 11.29
N CYS A 281 -5.66 -28.55 10.61
CA CYS A 281 -7.10 -28.44 10.85
C CYS A 281 -7.84 -29.66 10.31
N THR A 282 -8.71 -30.25 11.12
CA THR A 282 -9.57 -31.39 10.71
C THR A 282 -10.92 -30.97 10.12
N GLY A 283 -11.13 -29.66 9.90
CA GLY A 283 -12.37 -29.07 9.36
C GLY A 283 -13.61 -29.17 10.26
N LYS A 284 -13.52 -29.86 11.40
CA LYS A 284 -14.68 -30.17 12.26
C LYS A 284 -15.01 -29.00 13.18
N ALA A 285 -16.26 -28.55 13.12
CA ALA A 285 -16.83 -27.57 14.05
C ALA A 285 -16.65 -28.00 15.52
N LYS A 286 -16.60 -27.03 16.43
CA LYS A 286 -16.53 -27.28 17.88
C LYS A 286 -17.68 -28.22 18.28
N LYS A 287 -17.38 -29.40 18.81
CA LYS A 287 -18.41 -30.26 19.40
C LYS A 287 -19.09 -29.49 20.53
N LYS A 288 -20.42 -29.33 20.43
CA LYS A 288 -21.23 -28.85 21.55
C LYS A 288 -21.05 -29.76 22.76
N HIS A 289 -21.02 -29.17 23.95
CA HIS A 289 -20.70 -29.84 25.21
C HIS A 289 -21.66 -29.49 26.35
N GLY A 290 -22.90 -29.12 26.03
CA GLY A 290 -24.02 -28.99 26.96
C GLY A 290 -25.30 -28.55 26.24
N GLU A 291 -26.44 -28.54 26.95
CA GLU A 291 -27.68 -27.91 26.45
C GLU A 291 -27.57 -26.37 26.40
N TYR A 292 -26.65 -25.81 27.18
CA TYR A 292 -26.30 -24.39 27.23
C TYR A 292 -24.88 -24.14 26.73
N ASP A 293 -24.54 -24.60 25.51
CA ASP A 293 -23.54 -23.86 24.73
C ASP A 293 -24.16 -22.50 24.38
N GLU A 294 -23.72 -21.46 25.09
CA GLU A 294 -23.95 -20.07 24.71
C GLU A 294 -23.73 -19.93 23.20
N LYS A 295 -24.71 -19.37 22.48
CA LYS A 295 -24.48 -18.97 21.09
C LYS A 295 -23.23 -18.10 21.11
N SER A 296 -22.19 -18.49 20.38
CA SER A 296 -21.06 -17.59 20.16
C SER A 296 -21.63 -16.29 19.60
N GLY A 297 -21.48 -15.20 20.36
CA GLY A 297 -22.08 -13.91 20.05
C GLY A 297 -21.73 -13.46 18.63
N PRO A 298 -22.51 -12.53 18.04
CA PRO A 298 -22.22 -12.02 16.70
C PRO A 298 -20.74 -11.62 16.59
N PRO A 299 -20.08 -11.91 15.46
CA PRO A 299 -18.65 -11.65 15.31
C PRO A 299 -18.35 -10.19 15.65
N PRO A 300 -17.26 -9.91 16.39
CA PRO A 300 -16.99 -8.59 16.91
C PRO A 300 -16.90 -7.59 15.75
N LEU A 301 -17.73 -6.54 15.80
CA LEU A 301 -17.78 -5.52 14.76
C LEU A 301 -16.38 -4.95 14.50
N LYS A 302 -16.03 -4.80 13.22
CA LYS A 302 -14.78 -4.16 12.79
C LYS A 302 -14.69 -2.76 13.42
N PRO A 303 -13.65 -2.46 14.21
CA PRO A 303 -13.60 -1.22 15.00
C PRO A 303 -13.13 -0.03 14.17
N PHE A 304 -13.56 1.16 14.56
CA PHE A 304 -13.14 2.42 13.96
C PHE A 304 -12.03 3.10 14.79
N ILE A 305 -11.26 3.93 14.10
CA ILE A 305 -10.21 4.78 14.67
C ILE A 305 -10.35 6.24 14.21
N TRP A 306 -10.07 7.14 15.13
CA TRP A 306 -9.80 8.55 14.87
C TRP A 306 -8.36 8.74 14.43
N LEU A 307 -8.14 9.50 13.35
CA LEU A 307 -6.87 10.15 13.04
C LEU A 307 -7.02 11.66 13.29
N LYS A 308 -6.29 12.17 14.27
CA LYS A 308 -6.38 13.55 14.76
C LYS A 308 -5.39 14.45 14.01
N VAL A 309 -5.89 15.23 13.06
CA VAL A 309 -5.05 16.12 12.25
C VAL A 309 -4.46 17.26 13.10
N ASN A 310 -5.17 17.72 14.14
CA ASN A 310 -4.62 18.69 15.09
C ASN A 310 -3.34 18.17 15.79
N VAL A 311 -3.34 16.90 16.23
CA VAL A 311 -2.17 16.28 16.88
C VAL A 311 -1.05 16.03 15.87
N LEU A 312 -1.39 15.73 14.60
CA LEU A 312 -0.40 15.64 13.53
C LEU A 312 0.26 17.00 13.26
N ARG A 313 -0.51 18.09 13.27
CA ARG A 313 0.00 19.46 13.15
C ARG A 313 0.93 19.85 14.32
N GLU A 314 0.64 19.41 15.55
CA GLU A 314 1.56 19.54 16.69
C GLU A 314 2.89 18.81 16.47
N TYR A 315 2.86 17.56 15.97
CA TYR A 315 4.09 16.82 15.63
C TYR A 315 4.90 17.48 14.52
N LEU A 316 4.23 17.91 13.45
CA LEU A 316 4.87 18.54 12.30
C LEU A 316 5.42 19.93 12.64
N ALA A 317 4.82 20.67 13.59
CA ALA A 317 5.37 21.94 14.06
C ALA A 317 6.77 21.80 14.65
N GLU A 318 7.01 20.78 15.48
CA GLU A 318 8.34 20.49 16.05
C GLU A 318 9.31 19.94 14.99
N GLU A 319 8.85 19.12 14.05
CA GLU A 319 9.73 18.51 13.04
C GLU A 319 10.14 19.46 11.91
N LEU A 320 9.27 20.40 11.54
CA LEU A 320 9.49 21.40 10.49
C LEU A 320 10.17 22.68 11.00
N TYR A 321 10.33 22.86 12.31
CA TYR A 321 10.95 24.05 12.89
C TYR A 321 12.46 24.10 12.62
N VAL A 322 12.91 25.11 11.85
CA VAL A 322 14.32 25.34 11.53
C VAL A 322 14.81 26.64 12.18
N ALA A 323 15.50 26.51 13.31
CA ALA A 323 15.96 27.66 14.12
C ALA A 323 16.87 28.67 13.37
N ALA A 324 17.52 28.25 12.27
CA ALA A 324 18.49 29.05 11.51
C ALA A 324 17.96 29.57 10.15
N GLN A 325 16.65 29.45 9.87
CA GLN A 325 16.07 29.69 8.53
C GLN A 325 16.11 31.15 8.02
N GLY A 326 16.50 32.14 8.84
CA GLY A 326 16.65 33.53 8.42
C GLY A 326 15.37 34.38 8.31
N PHE A 327 14.18 33.75 8.34
CA PHE A 327 12.87 34.42 8.33
C PHE A 327 11.94 33.88 9.45
N LYS A 328 10.82 34.57 9.72
CA LYS A 328 9.86 34.17 10.78
C LYS A 328 9.20 32.84 10.41
N PHE A 329 9.18 31.88 11.35
CA PHE A 329 8.46 30.62 11.19
C PHE A 329 6.94 30.84 11.11
N ASP A 330 6.32 30.15 10.16
CA ASP A 330 4.88 30.07 9.92
C ASP A 330 4.52 28.59 9.74
N LEU A 331 3.64 28.07 10.61
CA LEU A 331 3.30 26.66 10.63
C LEU A 331 2.47 26.27 9.40
N GLU A 332 1.54 27.12 8.97
CA GLU A 332 0.65 26.78 7.85
C GLU A 332 1.45 26.60 6.56
N ARG A 333 2.42 27.49 6.34
CA ARG A 333 3.29 27.48 5.16
C ARG A 333 4.37 26.39 5.20
N ALA A 334 4.77 25.96 6.40
CA ALA A 334 5.58 24.76 6.56
C ALA A 334 4.77 23.48 6.28
N LEU A 335 3.48 23.46 6.62
CA LEU A 335 2.57 22.35 6.34
C LEU A 335 2.22 22.25 4.85
N ASP A 336 2.05 23.37 4.14
CA ASP A 336 1.89 23.40 2.68
C ASP A 336 3.11 22.78 1.97
N ASP A 337 4.32 23.19 2.38
CA ASP A 337 5.57 22.61 1.89
C ASP A 337 5.65 21.10 2.20
N TRP A 338 5.22 20.66 3.40
CA TRP A 338 5.20 19.23 3.78
C TRP A 338 4.24 18.40 2.90
N VAL A 339 3.04 18.93 2.61
CA VAL A 339 2.07 18.31 1.69
C VAL A 339 2.64 18.21 0.28
N PHE A 340 3.24 19.30 -0.23
CA PHE A 340 3.90 19.35 -1.53
C PHE A 340 5.04 18.33 -1.66
N LEU A 341 5.90 18.20 -0.63
CA LEU A 341 6.96 17.18 -0.62
C LEU A 341 6.39 15.75 -0.70
N CYS A 342 5.26 15.48 -0.06
CA CYS A 342 4.65 14.15 -0.12
C CYS A 342 4.14 13.77 -1.52
N PHE A 343 3.85 14.73 -2.42
CA PHE A 343 3.39 14.43 -3.78
C PHE A 343 4.42 13.65 -4.62
N PHE A 344 5.72 13.92 -4.47
CA PHE A 344 6.80 13.25 -5.20
C PHE A 344 6.95 11.75 -4.86
N VAL A 345 6.43 11.34 -3.70
CA VAL A 345 6.39 9.93 -3.28
C VAL A 345 5.24 9.15 -3.97
N GLY A 346 4.50 9.82 -4.86
CA GLY A 346 3.55 9.26 -5.82
C GLY A 346 2.11 9.37 -5.34
N ASN A 347 1.38 10.39 -5.80
CA ASN A 347 -0.06 10.56 -5.56
C ASN A 347 -0.89 9.70 -6.53
N ASP A 348 -2.15 10.06 -6.80
CA ASP A 348 -3.01 9.37 -7.78
C ASP A 348 -2.88 9.91 -9.22
N PHE A 349 -2.33 11.12 -9.38
CA PHE A 349 -2.23 11.85 -10.64
C PHE A 349 -0.84 11.74 -11.28
N LEU A 350 0.18 11.41 -10.48
CA LEU A 350 1.59 11.28 -10.89
C LEU A 350 2.24 9.99 -10.36
N PRO A 351 3.06 9.30 -11.18
CA PRO A 351 3.93 8.22 -10.69
C PRO A 351 4.94 8.73 -9.65
N HIS A 352 5.38 7.86 -8.75
CA HIS A 352 6.43 8.17 -7.78
C HIS A 352 7.79 8.32 -8.49
N LEU A 353 8.64 9.24 -8.03
CA LEU A 353 10.02 9.31 -8.54
C LEU A 353 10.75 7.99 -8.24
N PRO A 354 11.59 7.44 -9.13
CA PRO A 354 12.20 6.11 -8.94
C PRO A 354 13.03 6.00 -7.65
N SER A 355 13.62 7.10 -7.21
CA SER A 355 14.41 7.24 -5.99
C SER A 355 13.59 7.33 -4.71
N LEU A 356 12.26 7.51 -4.76
CA LEU A 356 11.42 7.75 -3.58
C LEU A 356 10.46 6.59 -3.28
N ALA A 357 10.48 6.10 -2.04
CA ALA A 357 9.48 5.16 -1.53
C ALA A 357 9.22 5.36 -0.03
N ILE A 358 7.95 5.34 0.40
CA ILE A 358 7.57 5.42 1.83
C ILE A 358 8.26 4.34 2.67
N ARG A 359 8.44 3.15 2.09
CA ARG A 359 9.06 1.98 2.75
C ARG A 359 10.58 2.12 2.98
N GLU A 360 11.18 3.19 2.44
CA GLU A 360 12.63 3.43 2.40
C GLU A 360 12.97 4.83 2.90
N GLU A 361 12.16 5.40 3.81
CA GLU A 361 12.40 6.72 4.43
C GLU A 361 12.42 7.88 3.41
N GLY A 362 11.71 7.73 2.27
CA GLY A 362 11.69 8.73 1.20
C GLY A 362 11.11 10.09 1.60
N ILE A 363 10.07 10.11 2.43
CA ILE A 363 9.51 11.37 2.98
C ILE A 363 10.53 12.01 3.94
N ASP A 364 11.14 11.21 4.81
CA ASP A 364 12.14 11.68 5.77
C ASP A 364 13.42 12.21 5.07
N THR A 365 13.77 11.63 3.92
CA THR A 365 14.85 12.10 3.03
C THR A 365 14.51 13.45 2.39
N LEU A 366 13.30 13.61 1.85
CA LEU A 366 12.83 14.91 1.33
C LEU A 366 12.79 16.00 2.41
N LEU A 367 12.36 15.66 3.63
CA LEU A 367 12.32 16.60 4.75
C LEU A 367 13.72 17.00 5.24
N ALA A 368 14.71 16.11 5.17
CA ALA A 368 16.10 16.48 5.39
C ALA A 368 16.58 17.50 4.34
N VAL A 369 16.38 17.20 3.05
CA VAL A 369 16.76 18.10 1.94
C VAL A 369 16.06 19.46 2.03
N TRP A 370 14.76 19.49 2.38
CA TRP A 370 14.02 20.73 2.59
C TRP A 370 14.59 21.56 3.76
N ARG A 371 14.84 20.95 4.93
CA ARG A 371 15.41 21.66 6.09
C ARG A 371 16.81 22.22 5.80
N ASP A 372 17.65 21.46 5.10
CA ASP A 372 19.01 21.89 4.75
C ASP A 372 19.01 23.05 3.74
N ASN A 373 18.02 23.11 2.83
CA ASN A 373 17.88 24.18 1.85
C ASN A 373 17.08 25.39 2.36
N LEU A 374 16.21 25.25 3.36
CA LEU A 374 15.31 26.33 3.81
C LEU A 374 16.01 27.67 4.16
N PRO A 375 17.19 27.69 4.84
CA PRO A 375 17.92 28.94 5.08
C PRO A 375 18.48 29.58 3.80
N ILE A 376 18.72 28.79 2.75
CA ILE A 376 19.27 29.23 1.46
C ILE A 376 18.15 29.75 0.55
N MET A 377 17.00 29.10 0.57
CA MET A 377 15.80 29.46 -0.20
C MET A 377 15.15 30.77 0.25
N GLY A 378 15.44 31.25 1.46
CA GLY A 378 14.95 32.52 1.99
C GLY A 378 13.42 32.61 2.18
N GLY A 379 12.73 31.47 2.15
CA GLY A 379 11.28 31.35 2.28
C GLY A 379 10.78 29.95 1.92
N TYR A 380 9.49 29.72 2.15
CA TYR A 380 8.78 28.48 1.80
C TYR A 380 8.66 28.29 0.28
N VAL A 381 8.58 27.02 -0.14
CA VAL A 381 8.49 26.59 -1.56
C VAL A 381 7.10 26.88 -2.12
N THR A 382 6.07 26.71 -1.32
CA THR A 382 4.67 26.81 -1.71
C THR A 382 4.04 28.09 -1.16
N LYS A 383 3.03 28.62 -1.86
CA LYS A 383 2.21 29.73 -1.38
C LYS A 383 0.82 29.67 -1.99
N ASP A 384 -0.22 29.55 -1.16
CA ASP A 384 -1.62 29.72 -1.57
C ASP A 384 -1.97 28.88 -2.83
N GLY A 385 -1.53 27.62 -2.90
CA GLY A 385 -1.72 26.72 -4.05
C GLY A 385 -0.67 26.82 -5.18
N HIS A 386 0.26 27.77 -5.12
CA HIS A 386 1.27 28.03 -6.15
C HIS A 386 2.67 27.55 -5.71
N VAL A 387 3.52 27.16 -6.66
CA VAL A 387 4.90 26.67 -6.41
C VAL A 387 5.93 27.71 -6.84
N ASP A 388 6.89 28.03 -5.97
CA ASP A 388 8.11 28.76 -6.29
C ASP A 388 9.12 27.79 -6.93
N LEU A 389 9.18 27.78 -8.26
CA LEU A 389 9.99 26.83 -9.02
C LEU A 389 11.51 26.97 -8.77
N VAL A 390 11.99 28.15 -8.37
CA VAL A 390 13.41 28.36 -7.98
C VAL A 390 13.73 27.60 -6.69
N ARG A 391 12.78 27.58 -5.75
CA ARG A 391 12.90 26.80 -4.51
C ARG A 391 12.72 25.30 -4.76
N ALA A 392 11.73 24.91 -5.56
CA ALA A 392 11.54 23.51 -5.94
C ALA A 392 12.77 22.92 -6.65
N GLN A 393 13.42 23.69 -7.54
CA GLN A 393 14.67 23.31 -8.20
C GLN A 393 15.80 23.00 -7.20
N SER A 394 15.88 23.77 -6.10
CA SER A 394 16.90 23.58 -5.06
C SER A 394 16.72 22.25 -4.31
N ILE A 395 15.47 21.86 -4.05
CA ILE A 395 15.13 20.60 -3.37
C ILE A 395 15.35 19.40 -4.31
N LEU A 396 14.92 19.50 -5.57
CA LEU A 396 15.10 18.42 -6.55
C LEU A 396 16.59 18.19 -6.86
N ALA A 397 17.40 19.25 -6.95
CA ALA A 397 18.86 19.14 -7.03
C ALA A 397 19.47 18.49 -5.77
N GLY A 398 18.96 18.81 -4.57
CA GLY A 398 19.38 18.18 -3.32
C GLY A 398 19.02 16.68 -3.21
N LEU A 399 17.93 16.25 -3.86
CA LEU A 399 17.57 14.84 -4.02
C LEU A 399 18.44 14.14 -5.08
N ALA A 400 18.69 14.79 -6.23
CA ALA A 400 19.52 14.28 -7.32
C ALA A 400 20.91 13.79 -6.85
N VAL A 401 21.55 14.56 -5.96
CA VAL A 401 22.84 14.21 -5.35
C VAL A 401 22.80 12.90 -4.53
N GLN A 402 21.62 12.43 -4.12
CA GLN A 402 21.43 11.25 -3.29
C GLN A 402 20.92 10.01 -4.05
N GLU A 403 20.37 10.14 -5.27
CA GLU A 403 19.70 9.04 -5.98
C GLU A 403 20.60 7.81 -6.16
N ASP A 404 21.82 8.03 -6.63
CA ASP A 404 22.89 7.03 -6.76
C ASP A 404 23.09 6.21 -5.47
N ALA A 405 23.15 6.91 -4.33
CA ALA A 405 23.34 6.31 -3.02
C ALA A 405 22.06 5.60 -2.51
N ILE A 406 20.88 6.06 -2.91
CA ILE A 406 19.60 5.42 -2.60
C ILE A 406 19.49 4.09 -3.37
N PHE A 407 19.71 4.08 -4.69
CA PHE A 407 19.63 2.85 -5.50
C PHE A 407 20.65 1.80 -5.05
N LYS A 408 21.91 2.21 -4.83
CA LYS A 408 22.98 1.34 -4.33
C LYS A 408 22.67 0.83 -2.91
N ARG A 409 21.94 1.58 -2.07
CA ARG A 409 21.44 1.14 -0.75
C ARG A 409 20.26 0.17 -0.86
N ARG A 410 19.26 0.47 -1.70
CA ARG A 410 18.07 -0.37 -1.97
C ARG A 410 18.49 -1.79 -2.36
N LYS A 411 19.40 -1.90 -3.34
CA LYS A 411 19.95 -3.19 -3.80
C LYS A 411 20.62 -3.98 -2.67
N GLN A 412 21.48 -3.33 -1.88
CA GLN A 412 22.12 -3.98 -0.73
C GLN A 412 21.13 -4.48 0.34
N ILE A 413 20.00 -3.80 0.53
CA ILE A 413 18.96 -4.22 1.49
C ILE A 413 18.21 -5.45 0.97
N ASP A 414 17.79 -5.43 -0.30
CA ASP A 414 17.06 -6.55 -0.89
C ASP A 414 17.95 -7.79 -1.12
N ASP A 415 19.25 -7.62 -1.41
CA ASP A 415 20.20 -8.75 -1.47
C ASP A 415 20.41 -9.38 -0.08
N LYS A 416 20.54 -8.57 0.99
CA LYS A 416 20.56 -9.07 2.39
C LYS A 416 19.26 -9.80 2.73
N ARG A 417 18.11 -9.29 2.27
CA ARG A 417 16.79 -9.90 2.49
C ARG A 417 16.65 -11.24 1.76
N SER A 418 17.03 -11.28 0.47
CA SER A 418 17.06 -12.48 -0.37
C SER A 418 17.99 -13.54 0.21
N ALA A 419 19.22 -13.18 0.60
CA ALA A 419 20.14 -14.10 1.27
C ALA A 419 19.56 -14.68 2.58
N ASN A 420 18.89 -13.86 3.38
CA ASN A 420 18.22 -14.32 4.61
C ASN A 420 16.99 -15.21 4.33
N GLN A 421 16.25 -14.96 3.25
CA GLN A 421 15.13 -15.83 2.82
C GLN A 421 15.64 -17.16 2.26
N LYS A 422 16.66 -17.16 1.39
CA LYS A 422 17.30 -18.39 0.87
C LYS A 422 17.90 -19.21 2.02
N ARG A 423 18.52 -18.59 3.03
CA ARG A 423 18.97 -19.27 4.27
C ARG A 423 17.82 -19.94 5.04
N ARG A 424 16.71 -19.24 5.27
CA ARG A 424 15.54 -19.81 5.98
C ARG A 424 14.91 -20.97 5.22
N LYS A 425 14.72 -20.85 3.89
CA LYS A 425 14.21 -21.95 3.04
C LYS A 425 15.09 -23.19 3.20
N ILE A 426 16.42 -23.04 3.13
CA ILE A 426 17.38 -24.13 3.35
C ILE A 426 17.33 -24.70 4.79
N GLU A 427 17.10 -23.89 5.82
CA GLU A 427 16.96 -24.36 7.20
C GLU A 427 15.67 -25.16 7.42
N ASP A 428 14.54 -24.68 6.89
CA ASP A 428 13.24 -25.37 6.95
C ASP A 428 13.23 -26.64 6.07
N ASP A 429 13.83 -26.62 4.89
CA ASP A 429 14.01 -27.80 4.02
C ASP A 429 14.85 -28.89 4.72
N ARG A 430 15.93 -28.49 5.41
CA ARG A 430 16.76 -29.42 6.22
C ARG A 430 16.04 -29.91 7.48
N ARG A 431 15.03 -29.18 7.97
CA ARG A 431 14.18 -29.59 9.09
C ARG A 431 13.11 -30.60 8.65
N ASN A 432 12.44 -30.32 7.54
CA ASN A 432 11.41 -31.19 6.95
C ASN A 432 12.02 -32.48 6.38
N GLY A 433 13.16 -32.39 5.69
CA GLY A 433 13.91 -33.55 5.20
C GLY A 433 14.40 -34.47 6.33
N ARG A 434 14.60 -33.95 7.54
CA ARG A 434 14.90 -34.76 8.74
C ARG A 434 13.67 -35.47 9.33
N GLN A 435 12.44 -35.01 9.06
CA GLN A 435 11.21 -35.70 9.48
C GLN A 435 10.78 -36.78 8.48
N ASN A 436 10.94 -36.54 7.17
CA ASN A 436 10.61 -37.54 6.16
C ASN A 436 11.54 -38.77 6.18
N ASN A 437 12.77 -38.64 6.70
CA ASN A 437 13.72 -39.75 6.79
C ASN A 437 13.54 -40.65 8.04
N SER A 438 12.43 -40.48 8.79
CA SER A 438 12.05 -41.32 9.93
C SER A 438 10.71 -42.03 9.71
N SER A 439 10.67 -42.96 8.75
CA SER A 439 9.58 -43.94 8.61
C SER A 439 9.97 -45.28 9.27
N PRO A 440 9.08 -45.93 10.03
CA PRO A 440 9.42 -47.16 10.74
C PRO A 440 9.43 -48.38 9.80
N HIS A 441 10.46 -49.22 9.94
CA HIS A 441 10.43 -50.63 9.52
C HIS A 441 10.87 -51.48 10.70
N GLY A 442 9.97 -52.34 11.17
CA GLY A 442 10.21 -53.22 12.31
C GLY A 442 10.53 -54.64 11.86
N SER A 443 11.60 -55.22 12.39
CA SER A 443 11.75 -56.67 12.54
C SER A 443 12.14 -56.95 14.00
N GLY A 444 11.44 -57.89 14.63
CA GLY A 444 11.51 -58.07 16.08
C GLY A 444 12.50 -59.14 16.52
N GLN A 445 13.38 -58.80 17.46
CA GLN A 445 14.03 -59.76 18.37
C GLN A 445 14.10 -59.15 19.77
N GLN A 446 13.48 -59.81 20.75
CA GLN A 446 13.81 -59.61 22.16
C GLN A 446 15.05 -60.42 22.52
N PRO A 447 15.87 -59.92 23.44
CA PRO A 447 16.18 -60.74 24.60
C PRO A 447 15.96 -60.02 25.94
N ARG A 448 15.76 -60.83 26.98
CA ARG A 448 15.57 -60.40 28.37
C ARG A 448 16.79 -59.66 28.92
N PHE A 449 16.55 -58.67 29.78
CA PHE A 449 17.42 -58.37 30.92
C PHE A 449 16.67 -58.62 32.21
N GLY A 450 17.39 -58.98 33.28
CA GLY A 450 16.79 -59.22 34.58
C GLY A 450 17.80 -59.03 35.71
N LYS A 451 17.48 -58.09 36.61
CA LYS A 451 18.21 -57.72 37.83
C LYS A 451 19.61 -57.10 37.57
N GLN A 452 20.14 -56.24 38.44
CA GLN A 452 19.78 -56.04 39.85
C GLN A 452 19.72 -54.55 40.26
N ASP A 453 19.32 -54.32 41.50
CA ASP A 453 18.97 -53.03 42.15
C ASP A 453 20.22 -52.10 42.33
N ASN A 454 20.16 -50.84 42.81
CA ASN A 454 19.28 -50.32 43.87
C ASN A 454 19.32 -48.77 44.04
N HIS A 455 18.26 -48.18 44.64
CA HIS A 455 18.13 -46.85 45.30
C HIS A 455 18.53 -45.55 44.54
N ASP A 456 17.95 -44.36 44.79
CA ASP A 456 16.71 -43.96 45.50
C ASP A 456 16.31 -42.52 45.10
N VAL A 457 15.05 -42.27 44.70
CA VAL A 457 14.29 -41.01 44.93
C VAL A 457 12.80 -41.35 44.99
N VAL A 458 12.08 -40.86 46.02
CA VAL A 458 10.65 -41.16 46.25
C VAL A 458 9.74 -40.07 45.68
N MET A 459 8.70 -40.47 44.95
CA MET A 459 7.57 -39.63 44.52
C MET A 459 6.50 -39.53 45.62
N PHE A 460 5.78 -38.40 45.68
CA PHE A 460 4.51 -38.29 46.42
C PHE A 460 3.36 -37.80 45.52
N ALA A 461 2.16 -38.32 45.78
CA ALA A 461 0.97 -38.21 44.94
C ALA A 461 0.07 -37.02 45.33
N PRO A 462 -0.81 -36.53 44.43
CA PRO A 462 -1.62 -35.34 44.68
C PRO A 462 -2.90 -35.62 45.48
N GLY A 463 -3.28 -34.71 46.40
CA GLY A 463 -4.65 -34.65 46.92
C GLY A 463 -4.84 -34.42 48.43
N ALA A 464 -4.39 -33.28 48.97
CA ALA A 464 -4.90 -32.75 50.25
C ALA A 464 -4.81 -31.22 50.26
N ALA A 465 -5.79 -30.55 50.87
CA ALA A 465 -5.98 -29.09 50.75
C ALA A 465 -5.47 -28.30 51.97
N LYS A 466 -5.10 -27.03 51.73
CA LYS A 466 -5.62 -25.90 52.53
C LYS A 466 -5.45 -24.54 51.84
N THR A 467 -6.35 -23.64 52.20
CA THR A 467 -6.51 -22.29 51.63
C THR A 467 -5.61 -21.27 52.33
N GLU A 468 -4.99 -20.36 51.58
CA GLU A 468 -4.75 -19.01 52.09
C GLU A 468 -4.64 -17.97 50.95
N VAL A 469 -5.25 -16.81 51.13
CA VAL A 469 -5.29 -15.73 50.13
C VAL A 469 -4.34 -14.61 50.55
N ARG A 470 -3.19 -14.48 49.88
CA ARG A 470 -2.35 -13.28 50.02
C ARG A 470 -2.83 -12.19 49.06
N LYS A 471 -3.43 -11.14 49.63
CA LYS A 471 -3.84 -9.92 48.94
C LYS A 471 -2.61 -9.21 48.36
N LEU A 472 -2.73 -8.71 47.13
CA LEU A 472 -1.76 -7.76 46.57
C LEU A 472 -1.91 -6.41 47.29
N THR A 473 -0.83 -5.84 47.81
CA THR A 473 -0.83 -4.51 48.43
C THR A 473 -0.23 -3.45 47.49
N HIS A 474 -0.67 -2.21 47.67
CA HIS A 474 -0.41 -1.07 46.79
C HIS A 474 1.09 -0.76 46.57
N GLU A 475 1.96 -1.07 47.54
CA GLU A 475 3.41 -0.86 47.43
C GLU A 475 4.07 -1.73 46.35
N MET A 476 3.49 -2.88 45.98
CA MET A 476 4.08 -3.76 44.96
C MET A 476 4.00 -3.19 43.52
N MET A 477 3.29 -2.09 43.29
CA MET A 477 3.22 -1.44 41.97
C MET A 477 4.32 -0.40 41.71
N VAL A 478 4.97 0.14 42.75
CA VAL A 478 5.78 1.38 42.64
C VAL A 478 7.29 1.10 42.65
N ASN A 479 7.79 0.19 41.80
CA ASN A 479 9.23 0.16 41.49
C ASN A 479 9.68 -0.50 40.15
N LYS A 480 8.84 -0.46 39.10
CA LYS A 480 9.16 -1.08 37.80
C LYS A 480 10.34 -0.45 37.01
N LYS A 481 11.00 0.59 37.53
CA LYS A 481 12.11 1.28 36.82
C LYS A 481 13.51 0.69 37.10
N ALA A 482 13.68 -0.10 38.18
CA ALA A 482 14.99 -0.65 38.57
C ALA A 482 15.43 -1.86 37.73
N ASN A 483 14.52 -2.82 37.47
CA ASN A 483 14.90 -4.11 36.86
C ASN A 483 15.25 -4.06 35.36
N PHE A 484 15.13 -2.93 34.67
CA PHE A 484 15.51 -2.80 33.27
C PHE A 484 17.01 -2.48 33.06
N GLN A 485 17.68 -1.88 34.05
CA GLN A 485 19.12 -1.57 33.94
C GLN A 485 20.04 -2.76 34.28
N ALA A 486 19.55 -3.77 35.01
CA ALA A 486 20.34 -4.94 35.40
C ALA A 486 20.58 -5.95 34.26
N SER A 487 19.78 -5.93 33.18
CA SER A 487 19.90 -6.86 32.04
C SER A 487 20.79 -6.36 30.90
N VAL A 488 21.24 -5.11 30.96
CA VAL A 488 22.02 -4.46 29.88
C VAL A 488 23.53 -4.48 30.16
N SER A 489 23.93 -4.32 31.43
CA SER A 489 25.35 -4.31 31.83
C SER A 489 26.06 -5.65 31.61
N GLY A 490 25.40 -6.77 31.93
CA GLY A 490 26.01 -8.11 31.91
C GLY A 490 26.40 -8.68 30.52
N LYS A 491 26.12 -7.98 29.41
CA LYS A 491 26.44 -8.45 28.05
C LYS A 491 27.52 -7.64 27.32
N THR A 492 28.11 -6.65 27.98
CA THR A 492 29.13 -5.76 27.37
C THR A 492 30.57 -6.11 27.80
N GLU A 493 30.75 -7.08 28.70
CA GLU A 493 32.07 -7.46 29.24
C GLU A 493 32.64 -8.72 28.56
N GLU A 494 31.83 -9.78 28.37
CA GLU A 494 32.27 -11.03 27.74
C GLU A 494 32.84 -10.83 26.32
N ASN A 495 32.24 -9.94 25.52
CA ASN A 495 32.71 -9.63 24.16
C ASN A 495 33.99 -8.78 24.10
N LYS A 496 34.46 -8.20 25.22
CA LYS A 496 35.74 -7.44 25.23
C LYS A 496 36.95 -8.36 25.34
N SER A 497 36.83 -9.50 26.03
CA SER A 497 37.97 -10.38 26.29
C SER A 497 38.48 -11.12 25.05
N ALA A 498 37.60 -11.46 24.10
CA ALA A 498 37.99 -12.17 22.87
C ALA A 498 38.81 -11.29 21.91
N ALA A 499 38.45 -10.00 21.78
CA ALA A 499 39.14 -9.06 20.91
C ALA A 499 40.53 -8.66 21.44
N ALA A 500 40.72 -8.63 22.77
CA ALA A 500 42.02 -8.41 23.39
C ALA A 500 43.00 -9.56 23.09
N TYR A 501 42.56 -10.80 23.31
CA TYR A 501 43.37 -12.01 23.13
C TYR A 501 43.88 -12.19 21.69
N LEU A 502 43.04 -11.90 20.67
CA LEU A 502 43.47 -11.94 19.27
C LEU A 502 44.53 -10.87 18.94
N LYS A 503 44.41 -9.68 19.54
CA LYS A 503 45.33 -8.56 19.32
C LYS A 503 46.71 -8.83 19.95
N GLU A 504 46.73 -9.50 21.10
CA GLU A 504 47.96 -9.90 21.79
C GLU A 504 48.75 -10.97 21.01
N GLN A 505 48.08 -12.00 20.48
CA GLN A 505 48.73 -13.00 19.61
C GLN A 505 49.26 -12.40 18.30
N LEU A 506 48.58 -11.41 17.71
CA LEU A 506 49.03 -10.73 16.50
C LEU A 506 50.22 -9.78 16.74
N MET A 507 50.36 -9.21 17.94
CA MET A 507 51.55 -8.44 18.33
C MET A 507 52.75 -9.37 18.58
N ALA A 508 52.55 -10.44 19.36
CA ALA A 508 53.61 -11.39 19.73
C ALA A 508 54.29 -12.03 18.50
N LYS A 509 53.56 -12.25 17.40
CA LYS A 509 54.10 -12.83 16.17
C LYS A 509 54.87 -11.82 15.28
N LYS A 510 54.95 -10.55 15.67
CA LYS A 510 55.64 -9.48 14.92
C LYS A 510 56.97 -9.00 15.54
N GLN A 511 57.38 -9.57 16.68
CA GLN A 511 58.64 -9.25 17.38
C GLN A 511 59.67 -10.40 17.38
N ALA A 512 59.47 -11.45 16.55
CA ALA A 512 60.33 -12.62 16.50
C ALA A 512 61.27 -12.67 15.28
N ALA A 513 61.58 -11.51 14.66
CA ALA A 513 62.33 -11.45 13.40
C ALA A 513 63.13 -10.14 13.20
N SER A 514 63.80 -9.61 14.22
CA SER A 514 64.96 -8.70 14.06
C SER A 514 65.59 -8.31 15.41
N GLU A 515 66.80 -8.82 15.69
CA GLU A 515 67.83 -8.06 16.42
C GLU A 515 69.22 -8.69 16.19
N GLY A 516 70.24 -7.85 15.97
CA GLY A 516 71.62 -8.24 15.64
C GLY A 516 71.88 -8.56 14.15
N GLY A 517 72.72 -7.82 13.42
CA GLY A 517 73.33 -6.51 13.72
C GLY A 517 74.53 -6.16 12.81
N VAL A 518 74.96 -4.89 12.90
CA VAL A 518 76.26 -4.32 12.44
C VAL A 518 76.44 -3.94 10.94
N ALA A 519 76.69 -2.63 10.74
CA ALA A 519 77.45 -1.94 9.68
C ALA A 519 76.91 -1.70 8.24
N GLU A 520 77.16 -0.47 7.78
CA GLU A 520 77.14 0.09 6.41
C GLU A 520 78.49 -0.13 5.68
N PRO A 521 78.72 0.36 4.43
CA PRO A 521 77.80 0.67 3.30
C PRO A 521 78.26 0.05 1.94
N THR A 522 77.49 0.21 0.85
CA THR A 522 77.88 0.89 -0.44
C THR A 522 77.12 0.44 -1.71
N ALA A 523 76.82 1.45 -2.56
CA ALA A 523 76.82 1.49 -4.03
C ALA A 523 76.17 0.41 -4.95
N ALA A 524 75.16 0.89 -5.71
CA ALA A 524 75.04 0.85 -7.19
C ALA A 524 74.64 -0.45 -7.96
N ASN A 525 73.76 -0.24 -8.96
CA ASN A 525 73.73 -0.86 -10.32
C ASN A 525 73.56 -2.40 -10.43
N ASP A 526 72.73 -3.02 -11.29
CA ASP A 526 72.33 -2.74 -12.67
C ASP A 526 71.10 -3.62 -13.09
N ASP A 527 70.38 -3.21 -14.14
CA ASP A 527 69.52 -4.04 -15.03
C ASP A 527 70.40 -4.88 -16.00
N PRO A 528 69.94 -5.89 -16.79
CA PRO A 528 68.58 -6.08 -17.32
C PRO A 528 68.10 -7.56 -17.47
N ALA A 529 67.07 -7.74 -18.29
CA ALA A 529 66.85 -8.84 -19.26
C ALA A 529 65.81 -9.96 -18.94
N THR A 530 64.73 -9.90 -19.71
CA THR A 530 63.88 -11.02 -20.19
C THR A 530 64.65 -11.87 -21.24
N PRO A 531 64.14 -12.99 -21.85
CA PRO A 531 62.75 -13.46 -21.93
C PRO A 531 62.56 -15.01 -21.84
N GLN A 532 61.37 -15.47 -22.30
CA GLN A 532 61.03 -16.81 -22.85
C GLN A 532 60.38 -17.89 -21.95
N THR A 533 59.27 -18.42 -22.49
CA THR A 533 58.64 -19.74 -22.25
C THR A 533 59.08 -20.72 -23.37
N PRO A 534 58.67 -22.02 -23.49
CA PRO A 534 57.60 -22.77 -22.80
C PRO A 534 57.87 -24.28 -22.50
N LEU A 535 56.78 -25.05 -22.29
CA LEU A 535 56.54 -26.49 -22.60
C LEU A 535 56.82 -27.65 -21.59
N SER A 536 55.71 -28.39 -21.34
CA SER A 536 55.62 -29.86 -21.07
C SER A 536 56.00 -30.38 -19.65
N ALA A 537 55.58 -31.56 -19.18
CA ALA A 537 54.85 -32.69 -19.81
C ALA A 537 54.04 -33.57 -18.79
N LEU A 538 53.23 -34.52 -19.31
CA LEU A 538 52.66 -35.74 -18.67
C LEU A 538 51.53 -35.57 -17.59
N GLY A 539 50.41 -36.31 -17.62
CA GLY A 539 49.77 -37.08 -18.72
C GLY A 539 48.70 -38.13 -18.31
N LYS A 540 47.69 -38.35 -19.20
CA LYS A 540 46.97 -39.62 -19.58
C LYS A 540 46.26 -40.45 -18.47
N ARG A 541 45.11 -41.15 -18.65
CA ARG A 541 44.04 -41.44 -19.68
C ARG A 541 42.80 -41.95 -18.88
N LYS A 542 41.58 -42.29 -19.33
CA LYS A 542 40.83 -42.59 -20.60
C LYS A 542 39.49 -41.81 -20.57
N ALA A 543 38.60 -41.65 -21.58
CA ALA A 543 38.38 -42.16 -22.95
C ALA A 543 37.60 -43.49 -23.18
N ASP A 544 36.43 -43.38 -23.85
CA ASP A 544 36.00 -44.03 -25.12
C ASP A 544 34.58 -43.46 -25.49
N MET A 545 34.38 -42.74 -26.61
CA MET A 545 33.97 -43.17 -27.97
C MET A 545 32.50 -43.64 -28.09
N ILE A 546 31.69 -43.28 -29.10
CA ILE A 546 31.85 -43.42 -30.58
C ILE A 546 31.33 -42.18 -31.37
N GLN A 547 31.66 -42.07 -32.66
CA GLN A 547 31.22 -41.03 -33.64
C GLN A 547 30.33 -41.63 -34.74
N GLU A 548 29.60 -40.80 -35.51
CA GLU A 548 29.48 -40.95 -36.97
C GLU A 548 29.05 -39.64 -37.67
N ASP A 549 29.50 -39.43 -38.92
CA ASP A 549 29.11 -38.33 -39.84
C ASP A 549 27.79 -38.72 -40.57
N ASN A 550 27.15 -37.96 -41.51
CA ASN A 550 27.59 -36.85 -42.38
C ASN A 550 26.36 -36.11 -42.97
N GLY A 551 26.55 -34.91 -43.56
CA GLY A 551 25.63 -34.38 -44.58
C GLY A 551 25.15 -32.93 -44.45
N THR A 552 25.33 -32.15 -45.52
CA THR A 552 24.62 -30.90 -45.83
C THR A 552 24.32 -30.92 -47.35
N PRO A 553 23.25 -30.28 -47.87
CA PRO A 553 23.36 -28.85 -48.23
C PRO A 553 22.05 -28.01 -48.26
N GLY A 554 22.11 -26.76 -47.78
CA GLY A 554 21.36 -25.60 -48.32
C GLY A 554 19.87 -25.43 -47.96
N GLY A 555 19.45 -24.16 -47.79
CA GLY A 555 18.03 -23.76 -47.63
C GLY A 555 17.86 -22.42 -46.90
N SER A 556 17.27 -21.42 -47.56
CA SER A 556 17.27 -20.01 -47.11
C SER A 556 16.17 -19.64 -46.10
N THR A 557 16.48 -18.61 -45.29
CA THR A 557 15.55 -17.64 -44.64
C THR A 557 14.64 -18.12 -43.48
N PRO A 558 14.20 -17.21 -42.57
CA PRO A 558 13.85 -17.56 -41.19
C PRO A 558 12.35 -17.62 -40.88
N GLY A 559 12.01 -18.25 -39.75
CA GLY A 559 10.71 -18.13 -39.07
C GLY A 559 10.89 -18.20 -37.56
N SER A 560 10.22 -17.31 -36.82
CA SER A 560 10.30 -17.24 -35.36
C SER A 560 9.61 -18.44 -34.70
N ALA A 561 10.28 -19.11 -33.76
CA ALA A 561 9.75 -20.27 -33.06
C ALA A 561 9.65 -20.05 -31.55
N VAL A 562 8.41 -20.09 -31.07
CA VAL A 562 7.96 -20.08 -29.67
C VAL A 562 8.85 -20.92 -28.74
N SER A 563 9.25 -20.35 -27.60
CA SER A 563 9.92 -21.07 -26.52
C SER A 563 8.91 -21.75 -25.58
N THR A 564 8.90 -23.09 -25.56
CA THR A 564 8.07 -23.87 -24.64
C THR A 564 8.52 -23.68 -23.18
N PRO A 565 7.61 -23.40 -22.21
CA PRO A 565 7.99 -23.24 -20.81
C PRO A 565 8.32 -24.59 -20.17
N GLY A 566 9.51 -24.70 -19.57
CA GLY A 566 10.05 -25.95 -19.01
C GLY A 566 11.12 -25.74 -17.94
N GLY A 567 10.90 -24.79 -17.03
CA GLY A 567 11.84 -24.46 -15.95
C GLY A 567 11.13 -23.93 -14.70
N ASN A 568 11.74 -24.07 -13.52
CA ASN A 568 11.16 -23.68 -12.24
C ASN A 568 10.92 -22.16 -12.16
N SER A 569 9.65 -21.75 -12.06
CA SER A 569 9.19 -20.36 -11.99
C SER A 569 9.36 -19.69 -10.61
N ASP A 570 10.40 -20.05 -9.86
CA ASP A 570 10.67 -19.60 -8.48
C ASP A 570 11.77 -18.49 -8.40
N GLU A 571 12.28 -18.03 -9.54
CA GLU A 571 13.13 -16.83 -9.65
C GLU A 571 12.38 -15.69 -10.37
N PRO A 572 12.46 -14.43 -9.87
CA PRO A 572 11.82 -13.30 -10.52
C PRO A 572 12.47 -12.97 -11.87
N PRO A 573 11.74 -12.35 -12.82
CA PRO A 573 12.33 -11.91 -14.08
C PRO A 573 13.50 -10.94 -13.84
N PRO A 574 14.52 -10.93 -14.73
CA PRO A 574 15.67 -10.06 -14.59
C PRO A 574 15.23 -8.58 -14.66
N ASP A 575 15.80 -7.77 -13.76
CA ASP A 575 15.74 -6.31 -13.87
C ASP A 575 16.81 -5.88 -14.87
N ASP A 576 16.39 -5.49 -16.08
CA ASP A 576 17.29 -5.02 -17.14
C ASP A 576 17.86 -3.62 -16.87
N VAL A 577 17.10 -2.78 -16.16
CA VAL A 577 17.43 -1.38 -15.87
C VAL A 577 18.61 -1.28 -14.90
N ARG A 578 18.62 -2.11 -13.85
CA ARG A 578 19.73 -2.21 -12.88
C ARG A 578 20.10 -0.86 -12.30
N LEU A 579 19.19 -0.26 -11.52
CA LEU A 579 19.34 1.08 -10.94
C LEU A 579 20.59 1.27 -10.05
N TRP A 580 21.21 0.19 -9.58
CA TRP A 580 22.42 0.22 -8.75
C TRP A 580 23.74 0.25 -9.55
N GLU A 581 23.70 0.10 -10.87
CA GLU A 581 24.86 0.10 -11.77
C GLU A 581 24.93 1.41 -12.58
N ASP A 582 26.14 1.94 -12.76
CA ASP A 582 26.34 3.21 -13.48
C ASP A 582 25.76 3.16 -14.91
N GLY A 583 25.27 4.30 -15.41
CA GLY A 583 24.51 4.35 -16.67
C GLY A 583 23.08 3.80 -16.58
N TYR A 584 22.50 3.69 -15.38
CA TYR A 584 21.11 3.25 -15.19
C TYR A 584 20.09 4.19 -15.85
N ALA A 585 20.38 5.49 -15.92
CA ALA A 585 19.45 6.46 -16.49
C ALA A 585 19.16 6.16 -17.98
N ASP A 586 20.20 5.84 -18.75
CA ASP A 586 20.05 5.51 -20.16
C ASP A 586 19.29 4.19 -20.34
N ARG A 587 19.59 3.17 -19.52
CA ARG A 587 18.85 1.89 -19.53
C ARG A 587 17.39 2.05 -19.11
N TYR A 588 17.09 2.96 -18.18
CA TYR A 588 15.74 3.28 -17.75
C TYR A 588 14.94 3.95 -18.87
N TYR A 589 15.48 5.02 -19.46
CA TYR A 589 14.82 5.75 -20.53
C TYR A 589 14.64 4.91 -21.81
N GLU A 590 15.59 4.04 -22.15
CA GLU A 590 15.45 3.08 -23.25
C GLU A 590 14.37 2.01 -22.96
N ASN A 591 14.34 1.46 -21.74
CA ASN A 591 13.41 0.38 -21.37
C ASN A 591 11.98 0.86 -21.10
N LYS A 592 11.80 2.07 -20.55
CA LYS A 592 10.50 2.59 -20.06
C LYS A 592 9.86 3.65 -20.96
N PHE A 593 10.65 4.38 -21.73
CA PHE A 593 10.14 5.43 -22.64
C PHE A 593 10.52 5.19 -24.11
N HIS A 594 11.41 4.22 -24.39
CA HIS A 594 11.96 3.95 -25.73
C HIS A 594 12.60 5.18 -26.39
N ASN A 595 13.09 6.11 -25.57
CA ASN A 595 13.73 7.34 -26.00
C ASN A 595 14.75 7.82 -24.96
N THR A 596 16.02 7.81 -25.34
CA THR A 596 17.15 8.19 -24.49
C THR A 596 17.61 9.65 -24.65
N ASP A 597 16.99 10.46 -25.51
CA ASP A 597 17.38 11.85 -25.77
C ASP A 597 17.31 12.74 -24.49
N PRO A 598 18.41 13.39 -24.06
CA PRO A 598 18.41 14.35 -22.95
C PRO A 598 17.40 15.50 -23.10
N ALA A 599 17.01 15.90 -24.32
CA ALA A 599 15.94 16.88 -24.52
C ALA A 599 14.57 16.31 -24.13
N PHE A 600 14.31 15.05 -24.45
CA PHE A 600 13.09 14.34 -24.03
C PHE A 600 13.05 14.13 -22.51
N ARG A 601 14.16 13.79 -21.86
CA ARG A 601 14.21 13.67 -20.38
C ARG A 601 13.79 14.96 -19.68
N ARG A 602 14.25 16.11 -20.18
CA ARG A 602 13.86 17.44 -19.71
C ARG A 602 12.39 17.75 -19.98
N GLN A 603 11.83 17.29 -21.11
CA GLN A 603 10.39 17.40 -21.36
C GLN A 603 9.60 16.63 -20.30
N VAL A 604 9.92 15.35 -20.06
CA VAL A 604 9.29 14.52 -19.02
C VAL A 604 9.41 15.18 -17.63
N ALA A 605 10.54 15.81 -17.32
CA ALA A 605 10.71 16.58 -16.08
C ALA A 605 9.80 17.83 -16.02
N ASN A 606 9.67 18.59 -17.11
CA ASN A 606 8.80 19.75 -17.18
C ASN A 606 7.31 19.36 -17.05
N ASP A 607 6.88 18.33 -17.78
CA ASP A 607 5.52 17.77 -17.72
C ASP A 607 5.19 17.28 -16.28
N TYR A 608 6.18 16.75 -15.57
CA TYR A 608 6.04 16.34 -14.17
C TYR A 608 5.95 17.55 -13.21
N VAL A 609 6.76 18.60 -13.41
CA VAL A 609 6.66 19.85 -12.63
C VAL A 609 5.30 20.51 -12.80
N GLU A 610 4.78 20.56 -14.02
CA GLU A 610 3.42 21.02 -14.30
C GLU A 610 2.39 20.19 -13.50
N GLY A 611 2.53 18.87 -13.52
CA GLY A 611 1.66 18.00 -12.72
C GLY A 611 1.72 18.24 -11.21
N VAL A 612 2.90 18.49 -10.62
CA VAL A 612 3.01 18.77 -9.18
C VAL A 612 2.35 20.13 -8.86
N CYS A 613 2.43 21.11 -9.77
CA CYS A 613 1.70 22.37 -9.65
C CYS A 613 0.18 22.16 -9.77
N TRP A 614 -0.27 21.30 -10.71
CA TRP A 614 -1.68 20.93 -10.89
C TRP A 614 -2.25 20.31 -9.60
N VAL A 615 -1.53 19.36 -8.99
CA VAL A 615 -1.96 18.68 -7.76
C VAL A 615 -2.03 19.66 -6.57
N LEU A 616 -1.03 20.53 -6.39
CA LEU A 616 -1.04 21.52 -5.31
C LEU A 616 -2.22 22.49 -5.45
N ALA A 617 -2.51 22.96 -6.67
CA ALA A 617 -3.67 23.79 -6.96
C ALA A 617 -4.99 23.03 -6.72
N TYR A 618 -5.11 21.78 -7.19
CA TYR A 618 -6.31 20.94 -6.97
C TYR A 618 -6.63 20.75 -5.48
N TYR A 619 -5.59 20.62 -4.65
CA TYR A 619 -5.70 20.46 -3.20
C TYR A 619 -6.07 21.76 -2.47
N LEU A 620 -5.44 22.90 -2.80
CA LEU A 620 -5.60 24.16 -2.05
C LEU A 620 -6.62 25.14 -2.65
N GLN A 621 -6.81 25.16 -3.96
CA GLN A 621 -7.65 26.13 -4.69
C GLN A 621 -8.83 25.48 -5.44
N GLY A 622 -8.75 24.18 -5.75
CA GLY A 622 -9.70 23.49 -6.62
C GLY A 622 -9.12 23.21 -8.02
N CYS A 623 -9.86 22.49 -8.85
CA CYS A 623 -9.36 21.95 -10.12
C CYS A 623 -8.88 23.08 -11.07
N PRO A 624 -7.58 23.18 -11.40
CA PRO A 624 -7.08 24.24 -12.28
C PRO A 624 -7.24 23.91 -13.77
N SER A 625 -7.41 22.61 -14.09
CA SER A 625 -7.72 22.12 -15.44
C SER A 625 -8.40 20.77 -15.35
N TRP A 626 -9.59 20.67 -15.94
CA TRP A 626 -10.33 19.41 -16.07
C TRP A 626 -9.77 18.49 -17.16
N THR A 627 -9.03 19.04 -18.12
CA THR A 627 -8.52 18.35 -19.31
C THR A 627 -7.05 17.93 -19.20
N TRP A 628 -6.25 18.61 -18.37
CA TRP A 628 -4.84 18.28 -18.16
C TRP A 628 -4.64 16.87 -17.57
N PHE A 629 -3.57 16.20 -18.03
CA PHE A 629 -3.05 14.96 -17.45
C PHE A 629 -1.55 14.82 -17.75
N TYR A 630 -0.82 14.09 -16.90
CA TYR A 630 0.58 13.74 -17.14
C TYR A 630 0.67 12.64 -18.22
N PRO A 631 1.33 12.88 -19.37
CA PRO A 631 1.21 12.01 -20.55
C PRO A 631 2.19 10.81 -20.58
N HIS A 632 2.80 10.44 -19.46
CA HIS A 632 3.78 9.35 -19.38
C HIS A 632 3.40 8.34 -18.28
N HIS A 633 3.64 7.05 -18.49
CA HIS A 633 3.34 6.01 -17.49
C HIS A 633 4.35 5.98 -16.32
N TYR A 634 5.48 6.68 -16.45
CA TYR A 634 6.62 6.63 -15.53
C TYR A 634 7.12 8.04 -15.18
N ALA A 635 7.83 8.17 -14.06
CA ALA A 635 8.44 9.42 -13.60
C ALA A 635 9.89 9.60 -14.11
N PRO A 636 10.39 10.84 -14.24
CA PRO A 636 11.81 11.11 -14.45
C PRO A 636 12.64 10.89 -13.17
N PHE A 637 13.98 10.94 -13.26
CA PHE A 637 14.83 11.00 -12.07
C PHE A 637 14.90 12.44 -11.51
N ALA A 638 15.24 12.59 -10.22
CA ALA A 638 15.45 13.92 -9.62
C ALA A 638 16.57 14.70 -10.34
N ALA A 639 17.55 14.01 -10.90
CA ALA A 639 18.63 14.58 -11.72
C ALA A 639 18.19 15.17 -13.08
N ASP A 640 17.03 14.78 -13.63
CA ASP A 640 16.54 15.30 -14.92
C ASP A 640 15.80 16.66 -14.78
N PHE A 641 15.40 17.05 -13.57
CA PHE A 641 14.82 18.35 -13.26
C PHE A 641 15.90 19.44 -13.26
N VAL A 642 16.20 19.96 -14.46
CA VAL A 642 17.22 20.99 -14.69
C VAL A 642 16.58 22.23 -15.32
N ASP A 643 16.88 23.39 -14.75
CA ASP A 643 16.41 24.71 -15.18
C ASP A 643 14.88 24.90 -15.11
N ILE A 644 14.22 24.18 -14.18
CA ILE A 644 12.74 24.15 -14.08
C ILE A 644 12.14 25.51 -13.70
N GLN A 645 12.93 26.45 -13.18
CA GLN A 645 12.52 27.83 -12.95
C GLN A 645 12.10 28.60 -14.23
N ASN A 646 12.43 28.05 -15.41
CA ASN A 646 12.02 28.61 -16.70
C ASN A 646 10.72 27.99 -17.25
N VAL A 647 10.14 26.98 -16.59
CA VAL A 647 8.89 26.34 -17.01
C VAL A 647 7.73 27.29 -16.75
N LYS A 648 6.94 27.55 -17.79
CA LYS A 648 5.76 28.43 -17.72
C LYS A 648 4.53 27.61 -17.38
N ILE A 649 4.05 27.72 -16.14
CA ILE A 649 2.86 27.02 -15.65
C ILE A 649 1.61 27.87 -15.94
N GLU A 650 0.80 27.44 -16.90
CA GLU A 650 -0.50 28.04 -17.23
C GLU A 650 -1.50 26.95 -17.57
N PHE A 651 -2.60 26.89 -16.82
CA PHE A 651 -3.67 25.91 -17.02
C PHE A 651 -4.87 26.55 -17.74
N ASP A 652 -5.39 25.88 -18.77
CA ASP A 652 -6.77 26.09 -19.22
C ASP A 652 -7.70 25.26 -18.34
N GLU A 653 -8.70 25.90 -17.72
CA GLU A 653 -9.71 25.21 -16.90
C GLU A 653 -10.42 24.13 -17.71
N GLY A 654 -10.65 24.38 -19.01
CA GLY A 654 -11.38 23.46 -19.88
C GLY A 654 -12.81 23.24 -19.35
N LYS A 655 -13.29 21.98 -19.42
CA LYS A 655 -14.58 21.55 -18.84
C LYS A 655 -14.49 20.11 -18.37
N PRO A 656 -15.24 19.70 -17.32
CA PRO A 656 -15.47 18.29 -17.06
C PRO A 656 -16.17 17.63 -18.24
N PHE A 657 -15.83 16.38 -18.51
CA PHE A 657 -16.58 15.51 -19.43
C PHE A 657 -18.03 15.33 -18.95
N ARG A 658 -18.92 14.88 -19.85
CA ARG A 658 -20.24 14.38 -19.45
C ARG A 658 -20.11 12.96 -18.87
N PRO A 659 -21.07 12.47 -18.07
CA PRO A 659 -20.94 11.15 -17.44
C PRO A 659 -20.67 10.00 -18.43
N TYR A 660 -21.37 9.94 -19.57
CA TYR A 660 -21.10 8.92 -20.61
C TYR A 660 -19.73 9.09 -21.29
N GLU A 661 -19.26 10.32 -21.47
CA GLU A 661 -17.92 10.60 -22.01
C GLU A 661 -16.83 10.14 -21.01
N GLN A 662 -17.09 10.28 -19.70
CA GLN A 662 -16.25 9.66 -18.67
C GLN A 662 -16.31 8.13 -18.69
N LEU A 663 -17.50 7.51 -18.79
CA LEU A 663 -17.62 6.05 -18.77
C LEU A 663 -16.86 5.42 -19.94
N MET A 664 -17.01 5.92 -21.17
CA MET A 664 -16.17 5.53 -22.30
C MET A 664 -14.69 5.82 -22.04
N GLY A 665 -14.38 6.93 -21.38
CA GLY A 665 -13.04 7.32 -20.97
C GLY A 665 -12.39 6.48 -19.85
N VAL A 666 -13.10 5.57 -19.17
CA VAL A 666 -12.55 4.77 -18.05
C VAL A 666 -12.87 3.27 -18.05
N LEU A 667 -13.94 2.81 -18.70
CA LEU A 667 -14.37 1.41 -18.64
C LEU A 667 -13.64 0.51 -19.67
N PRO A 668 -13.31 -0.75 -19.32
CA PRO A 668 -12.95 -1.78 -20.28
C PRO A 668 -14.20 -2.29 -21.01
N ALA A 669 -14.03 -2.88 -22.20
CA ALA A 669 -15.12 -3.41 -23.02
C ALA A 669 -15.96 -4.50 -22.32
N ALA A 670 -15.37 -5.22 -21.35
CA ALA A 670 -16.08 -6.18 -20.49
C ALA A 670 -17.21 -5.52 -19.65
N SER A 671 -17.01 -4.28 -19.20
CA SER A 671 -18.00 -3.53 -18.41
C SER A 671 -18.99 -2.73 -19.26
N ARG A 672 -19.13 -3.03 -20.57
CA ARG A 672 -20.03 -2.32 -21.49
C ARG A 672 -21.50 -2.30 -21.04
N HIS A 673 -21.94 -3.25 -20.23
CA HIS A 673 -23.29 -3.28 -19.66
C HIS A 673 -23.61 -2.04 -18.78
N ALA A 674 -22.58 -1.31 -18.32
CA ALA A 674 -22.73 -0.07 -17.55
C ALA A 674 -22.97 1.19 -18.42
N ILE A 675 -22.94 1.08 -19.76
CA ILE A 675 -23.18 2.17 -20.71
C ILE A 675 -24.34 1.85 -21.69
N PRO A 676 -25.01 2.87 -22.27
CA PRO A 676 -26.06 2.65 -23.26
C PRO A 676 -25.61 1.83 -24.49
N ASP A 677 -26.44 0.87 -24.90
CA ASP A 677 -26.20 -0.09 -26.01
C ASP A 677 -25.63 0.52 -27.29
N LYS A 678 -26.03 1.75 -27.62
CA LYS A 678 -25.57 2.49 -28.80
C LYS A 678 -24.05 2.71 -28.84
N PHE A 679 -23.39 2.72 -27.69
CA PHE A 679 -21.94 2.89 -27.59
C PHE A 679 -21.17 1.57 -27.52
N HIS A 680 -21.85 0.41 -27.40
CA HIS A 680 -21.17 -0.89 -27.34
C HIS A 680 -20.36 -1.19 -28.61
N PRO A 681 -20.86 -0.94 -29.85
CA PRO A 681 -20.08 -1.14 -31.08
C PRO A 681 -18.73 -0.41 -31.06
N LEU A 682 -18.69 0.80 -30.49
CA LEU A 682 -17.47 1.62 -30.45
C LEU A 682 -16.33 0.97 -29.64
N MET A 683 -16.64 0.09 -28.68
CA MET A 683 -15.66 -0.64 -27.87
C MET A 683 -15.29 -2.02 -28.44
N LEU A 684 -16.09 -2.54 -29.37
CA LEU A 684 -16.08 -3.95 -29.76
C LEU A 684 -15.65 -4.15 -31.21
N ASP A 685 -16.27 -3.41 -32.13
CA ASP A 685 -16.14 -3.60 -33.57
C ASP A 685 -14.73 -3.22 -34.04
N ASP A 686 -14.08 -4.08 -34.82
CA ASP A 686 -12.72 -3.83 -35.34
C ASP A 686 -12.66 -2.62 -36.30
N ASP A 687 -13.79 -2.27 -36.92
CA ASP A 687 -13.97 -1.08 -37.76
C ASP A 687 -14.21 0.21 -36.94
N SER A 688 -14.34 0.14 -35.60
CA SER A 688 -14.52 1.33 -34.76
C SER A 688 -13.24 2.18 -34.74
N PRO A 689 -13.31 3.51 -34.97
CA PRO A 689 -12.13 4.37 -34.93
C PRO A 689 -11.41 4.30 -33.58
N ILE A 690 -12.17 4.12 -32.49
CA ILE A 690 -11.66 4.09 -31.12
C ILE A 690 -11.48 2.69 -30.53
N LYS A 691 -11.62 1.60 -31.32
CA LYS A 691 -11.33 0.22 -30.85
C LYS A 691 -9.93 0.12 -30.22
N HIS A 692 -8.97 0.86 -30.76
CA HIS A 692 -7.58 0.89 -30.28
C HIS A 692 -7.40 1.45 -28.85
N PHE A 693 -8.41 2.13 -28.27
CA PHE A 693 -8.43 2.51 -26.85
C PHE A 693 -8.88 1.38 -25.90
N TYR A 694 -9.44 0.29 -26.44
CA TYR A 694 -9.98 -0.85 -25.69
C TYR A 694 -9.27 -2.15 -26.07
N PRO A 695 -7.95 -2.28 -25.81
CA PRO A 695 -7.24 -3.54 -25.98
C PRO A 695 -7.80 -4.58 -24.99
N GLU A 696 -7.88 -5.83 -25.46
CA GLU A 696 -8.25 -6.99 -24.64
C GLU A 696 -7.04 -7.40 -23.76
N ASP A 697 -5.91 -7.73 -24.39
CA ASP A 697 -4.62 -7.92 -23.71
C ASP A 697 -3.85 -6.59 -23.57
N PHE A 698 -3.32 -6.32 -22.37
CA PHE A 698 -2.39 -5.21 -22.11
C PHE A 698 -1.25 -5.62 -21.16
N VAL A 699 -0.09 -4.99 -21.32
CA VAL A 699 1.12 -5.31 -20.53
C VAL A 699 1.06 -4.63 -19.16
N VAL A 700 1.36 -5.39 -18.11
CA VAL A 700 1.59 -4.87 -16.75
C VAL A 700 3.08 -4.94 -16.43
N ASP A 701 3.79 -3.83 -16.53
CA ASP A 701 5.19 -3.76 -16.11
C ASP A 701 5.28 -3.76 -14.58
N LEU A 702 5.98 -4.73 -14.00
CA LEU A 702 6.18 -4.81 -12.55
C LEU A 702 7.00 -3.62 -12.01
N ASN A 703 7.89 -3.02 -12.82
CA ASN A 703 8.73 -1.88 -12.46
C ASN A 703 9.43 -2.01 -11.08
N GLY A 704 10.02 -3.19 -10.82
CA GLY A 704 10.66 -3.53 -9.53
C GLY A 704 9.70 -3.96 -8.41
N GLY A 705 8.38 -3.90 -8.63
CA GLY A 705 7.35 -4.48 -7.77
C GLY A 705 7.39 -6.01 -7.72
N LYS A 706 6.84 -6.60 -6.65
CA LYS A 706 6.92 -8.06 -6.40
C LYS A 706 5.63 -8.83 -6.73
N PHE A 707 4.60 -8.14 -7.20
CA PHE A 707 3.28 -8.67 -7.51
C PHE A 707 2.63 -7.82 -8.63
N LYS A 708 1.76 -8.42 -9.47
CA LYS A 708 1.04 -7.72 -10.57
C LYS A 708 0.36 -6.43 -10.12
N TRP A 709 -0.32 -6.45 -8.97
CA TRP A 709 -1.03 -5.27 -8.42
C TRP A 709 -0.12 -4.08 -8.07
N GLN A 710 1.20 -4.28 -7.96
CA GLN A 710 2.17 -3.19 -7.80
C GLN A 710 2.63 -2.58 -9.13
N GLY A 711 2.36 -3.25 -10.25
CA GLY A 711 2.82 -2.86 -11.58
C GLY A 711 1.99 -1.78 -12.25
N VAL A 712 2.57 -1.23 -13.31
CA VAL A 712 2.00 -0.17 -14.16
C VAL A 712 1.32 -0.83 -15.36
N ALA A 713 0.01 -0.62 -15.51
CA ALA A 713 -0.73 -1.09 -16.69
C ALA A 713 -0.49 -0.14 -17.87
N LEU A 714 0.13 -0.64 -18.93
CA LEU A 714 0.51 0.10 -20.13
C LEU A 714 -0.66 0.16 -21.12
N LEU A 715 -1.65 0.97 -20.77
CA LEU A 715 -2.81 1.28 -21.62
C LEU A 715 -2.48 2.47 -22.54
N PRO A 716 -2.94 2.46 -23.82
CA PRO A 716 -2.82 3.62 -24.70
C PRO A 716 -3.65 4.79 -24.16
N TRP A 717 -3.10 6.01 -24.18
CA TRP A 717 -3.85 7.20 -23.79
C TRP A 717 -5.02 7.44 -24.74
N ILE A 718 -6.17 7.85 -24.19
CA ILE A 718 -7.33 8.21 -25.00
C ILE A 718 -7.16 9.65 -25.48
N ASP A 719 -7.22 9.86 -26.79
CA ASP A 719 -7.42 11.20 -27.37
C ASP A 719 -8.86 11.66 -27.08
N ALA A 720 -9.00 12.81 -26.43
CA ALA A 720 -10.30 13.36 -26.04
C ALA A 720 -11.12 13.80 -27.26
N ASP A 721 -10.45 14.36 -28.25
CA ASP A 721 -11.04 14.93 -29.45
C ASP A 721 -11.52 13.82 -30.40
N GLU A 722 -10.79 12.71 -30.49
CA GLU A 722 -11.19 11.50 -31.22
C GLU A 722 -12.37 10.78 -30.54
N LEU A 723 -12.29 10.57 -29.23
CA LEU A 723 -13.40 9.98 -28.46
C LEU A 723 -14.70 10.78 -28.64
N LEU A 724 -14.65 12.10 -28.49
CA LEU A 724 -15.83 12.96 -28.60
C LEU A 724 -16.39 13.00 -30.04
N LYS A 725 -15.56 12.84 -31.07
CA LYS A 725 -16.02 12.70 -32.47
C LYS A 725 -16.72 11.36 -32.68
N ALA A 726 -16.15 10.26 -32.18
CA ALA A 726 -16.74 8.92 -32.28
C ALA A 726 -18.04 8.76 -31.47
N MET A 727 -18.22 9.52 -30.39
CA MET A 727 -19.47 9.57 -29.62
C MET A 727 -20.54 10.51 -30.21
N ALA A 728 -20.22 11.28 -31.25
CA ALA A 728 -21.12 12.26 -31.86
C ALA A 728 -21.82 11.75 -33.15
N THR A 729 -21.49 10.55 -33.61
CA THR A 729 -22.10 9.86 -34.77
C THR A 729 -23.24 8.93 -34.34
#